data_AF-A0A930H917-F1
#
_entry.id   AF-A0A930H917-F1
#
_cell.length_a   1.000
_cell.length_b   1.000
_cell.length_c   1.000
_cell.angle_alpha   90.00
_cell.angle_beta   90.00
_cell.angle_gamma   90.00
#
_symmetry.space_group_name_H-M   'P 1'
#
loop_
_entity.id
_entity.type
_entity.pdbx_description
1 polymer ?
#
loop_
_entity_poly.entity_id
_entity_poly.type
_entity_poly.pdbx_seq_one_letter_code
_entity_poly.pdbx_strand_id
1 'polypeptide(L)'
;MKTTGFKGVLSFVVAVAVTAAMAYSAVTVVEKNNAAKEKAAKEAQAIGSEVSTEGLKDGEYEGTATGYGGPLTVRITVKGGKLTDIKVVSQTETPEYFNRAKAVIGKILSSGNVNVDSVSGATISSNAIKKAVADALSKAGSKQQAKVTPVKKDARSAKGRKGNAAGTFSIGSANLNDGVYTGSGQGYNGPIRVRVTVSGGNITNVEILSNSDDAPFFNRAKAVIGRLLGSPGKSVDTVSGATYSSRGIIDAVRNALSGAGKTSVTNTSSSTNTPATPDNKPNEDNVSPAVNPETGDPAYVDAALRKHYPGDKLKDGDYTGIGIGYLNPGGIKTYITVKDGEISSLRVGVGDDYRDDMGPFRSQAENVIPFLQGKDGRWNIAKLGLYREYFEAIRKSTDPKAKVKELLGDKYVGMLSGLSGNNTVSDLTLMSRAVKAYMNDRYEGKKMFDSVSGATISASGISAATKEASNKSANDYKTNSGIKEISIVSPKSKAVEVNTGSPVDFSNLKVKVVKRDGTESEVAWNDFEANGLSITDEDGNAIENGSDLKAYGDKKVIKAKVIHKQSLSYDNFRILVGRYSKDYIVGLEYSKDGAKWYKADTLNKDSDDINKIDDQQVIDAPTSFEFENVKVRLVSKEGHRYEYTADQTPVSKKVKYTVVKDENPNAPQALFVTFKLSGTEADKQLVENNSGNTENPVTPGTTEPTENLPEVNVDSKVIETVLDEPGRPKWTQGVP
;
A
#
# COMPACT_ATOMS: atom_id res chain seq x y z
N MET A 1 1.72 -24.43 -82.74
CA MET A 1 2.78 -25.17 -82.00
C MET A 1 2.36 -25.31 -80.53
N LYS A 2 3.16 -26.04 -79.73
CA LYS A 2 3.19 -26.11 -78.25
C LYS A 2 2.95 -24.72 -77.57
N THR A 3 2.44 -24.58 -76.33
CA THR A 3 2.12 -25.53 -75.24
C THR A 3 1.29 -24.86 -74.14
N THR A 4 0.37 -25.58 -73.49
CA THR A 4 -0.14 -25.32 -72.12
C THR A 4 -0.57 -26.65 -71.46
N GLY A 5 -0.50 -26.85 -70.14
CA GLY A 5 -0.02 -25.90 -69.12
C GLY A 5 -0.04 -26.38 -67.66
N PHE A 6 -0.12 -27.69 -67.39
CA PHE A 6 0.21 -28.35 -66.10
C PHE A 6 -0.30 -27.76 -64.76
N LYS A 7 -1.40 -26.99 -64.74
CA LYS A 7 -1.94 -26.37 -63.50
C LYS A 7 -3.22 -26.99 -62.91
N GLY A 8 -3.91 -27.87 -63.62
CA GLY A 8 -5.16 -28.49 -63.11
C GLY A 8 -4.96 -29.63 -62.10
N VAL A 9 -3.90 -30.44 -62.28
CA VAL A 9 -3.73 -31.70 -61.52
C VAL A 9 -3.18 -31.46 -60.10
N LEU A 10 -2.31 -30.46 -59.93
CA LEU A 10 -1.55 -30.29 -58.68
C LEU A 10 -2.43 -29.88 -57.49
N SER A 11 -3.42 -29.01 -57.69
CA SER A 11 -4.32 -28.58 -56.62
C SER A 11 -5.20 -29.72 -56.08
N PHE A 12 -5.60 -30.66 -56.92
CA PHE A 12 -6.42 -31.80 -56.50
C PHE A 12 -5.61 -32.80 -55.66
N VAL A 13 -4.37 -33.07 -56.05
CA VAL A 13 -3.46 -33.96 -55.30
C VAL A 13 -3.15 -33.39 -53.92
N VAL A 14 -2.92 -32.08 -53.78
CA VAL A 14 -2.66 -31.45 -52.47
C VAL A 14 -3.89 -31.49 -51.56
N ALA A 15 -5.09 -31.23 -52.08
CA ALA A 15 -6.33 -31.28 -51.28
C ALA A 15 -6.62 -32.71 -50.75
N VAL A 16 -6.42 -33.73 -51.58
CA VAL A 16 -6.56 -35.14 -51.18
C VAL A 16 -5.47 -35.55 -50.17
N ALA A 17 -4.22 -35.09 -50.35
CA ALA A 17 -3.14 -35.38 -49.41
C ALA A 17 -3.37 -34.79 -48.01
N VAL A 18 -3.87 -33.55 -47.91
CA VAL A 18 -4.15 -32.89 -46.62
C VAL A 18 -5.33 -33.56 -45.90
N THR A 19 -6.41 -33.90 -46.61
CA THR A 19 -7.55 -34.61 -46.02
C THR A 19 -7.19 -36.05 -45.61
N ALA A 20 -6.39 -36.76 -46.40
CA ALA A 20 -5.85 -38.07 -46.01
C ALA A 20 -4.94 -37.98 -44.78
N ALA A 21 -4.09 -36.96 -44.66
CA ALA A 21 -3.24 -36.76 -43.48
C ALA A 21 -4.05 -36.43 -42.21
N MET A 22 -5.11 -35.64 -42.32
CA MET A 22 -6.03 -35.38 -41.20
C MET A 22 -6.81 -36.63 -40.80
N ALA A 23 -7.30 -37.42 -41.76
CA ALA A 23 -7.95 -38.71 -41.47
C ALA A 23 -6.98 -39.70 -40.80
N TYR A 24 -5.74 -39.84 -41.30
CA TYR A 24 -4.75 -40.76 -40.75
C TYR A 24 -4.28 -40.35 -39.33
N SER A 25 -4.14 -39.05 -39.06
CA SER A 25 -3.83 -38.56 -37.71
C SER A 25 -5.01 -38.71 -36.74
N ALA A 26 -6.27 -38.54 -37.19
CA ALA A 26 -7.45 -38.83 -36.38
C ALA A 26 -7.56 -40.34 -36.07
N VAL A 27 -7.42 -41.21 -37.08
CA VAL A 27 -7.47 -42.67 -36.91
C VAL A 27 -6.37 -43.15 -35.97
N THR A 28 -5.11 -42.74 -36.17
CA THR A 28 -4.01 -43.18 -35.28
C THR A 28 -4.11 -42.63 -33.84
N VAL A 29 -4.87 -41.55 -33.60
CA VAL A 29 -5.22 -41.09 -32.25
C VAL A 29 -6.37 -41.92 -31.65
N VAL A 30 -7.39 -42.28 -32.44
CA VAL A 30 -8.47 -43.18 -32.00
C VAL A 30 -7.95 -44.58 -31.72
N GLU A 31 -7.08 -45.12 -32.57
CA GLU A 31 -6.39 -46.41 -32.35
C GLU A 31 -5.54 -46.38 -31.09
N LYS A 32 -4.75 -45.32 -30.84
CA LYS A 32 -3.99 -45.17 -29.60
C LYS A 32 -4.89 -45.09 -28.37
N ASN A 33 -6.03 -44.39 -28.45
CA ASN A 33 -6.99 -44.31 -27.35
C ASN A 33 -7.75 -45.63 -27.12
N ASN A 34 -8.06 -46.39 -28.17
CA ASN A 34 -8.69 -47.71 -28.07
C ASN A 34 -7.70 -48.76 -27.57
N ALA A 35 -6.45 -48.76 -28.05
CA ALA A 35 -5.38 -49.59 -27.51
C ALA A 35 -5.05 -49.24 -26.06
N ALA A 36 -5.12 -47.97 -25.67
CA ALA A 36 -5.01 -47.55 -24.26
C ALA A 36 -6.20 -48.02 -23.41
N LYS A 37 -7.43 -48.00 -23.94
CA LYS A 37 -8.62 -48.58 -23.28
C LYS A 37 -8.53 -50.09 -23.14
N GLU A 38 -8.16 -50.82 -24.19
CA GLU A 38 -7.96 -52.27 -24.14
C GLU A 38 -6.83 -52.64 -23.17
N LYS A 39 -5.74 -51.89 -23.19
CA LYS A 39 -4.64 -52.09 -22.25
C LYS A 39 -5.10 -51.84 -20.81
N ALA A 40 -5.83 -50.75 -20.55
CA ALA A 40 -6.40 -50.47 -19.23
C ALA A 40 -7.42 -51.55 -18.80
N ALA A 41 -8.20 -52.12 -19.73
CA ALA A 41 -9.12 -53.21 -19.44
C ALA A 41 -8.37 -54.52 -19.11
N LYS A 42 -7.34 -54.88 -19.89
CA LYS A 42 -6.47 -56.04 -19.65
C LYS A 42 -5.64 -55.89 -18.37
N GLU A 43 -5.15 -54.69 -18.06
CA GLU A 43 -4.46 -54.39 -16.80
C GLU A 43 -5.43 -54.41 -15.61
N ALA A 44 -6.67 -53.92 -15.74
CA ALA A 44 -7.70 -54.06 -14.71
C ALA A 44 -8.08 -55.53 -14.46
N GLN A 45 -8.20 -56.34 -15.52
CA GLN A 45 -8.51 -57.78 -15.41
C GLN A 45 -7.33 -58.59 -14.84
N ALA A 46 -6.09 -58.19 -15.10
CA ALA A 46 -4.87 -58.81 -14.56
C ALA A 46 -4.60 -58.45 -13.08
N ILE A 47 -5.26 -57.44 -12.52
CA ILE A 47 -5.16 -57.04 -11.10
C ILE A 47 -6.24 -57.74 -10.23
N GLY A 48 -7.13 -58.55 -10.83
CA GLY A 48 -8.22 -59.24 -10.13
C GLY A 48 -7.80 -60.33 -9.13
N SER A 49 -6.54 -60.77 -9.13
CA SER A 49 -6.08 -61.97 -8.42
C SER A 49 -5.07 -61.69 -7.30
N GLU A 50 -5.44 -60.89 -6.29
CA GLU A 50 -4.94 -60.91 -4.89
C GLU A 50 -5.50 -59.70 -4.08
N VAL A 51 -6.83 -59.59 -3.94
CA VAL A 51 -7.45 -58.47 -3.20
C VAL A 51 -8.62 -58.94 -2.32
N SER A 52 -8.33 -59.63 -1.23
CA SER A 52 -9.35 -59.94 -0.21
C SER A 52 -9.88 -58.67 0.45
N THR A 53 -11.11 -58.29 0.12
CA THR A 53 -11.95 -57.35 0.89
C THR A 53 -12.98 -58.07 1.76
N GLU A 54 -13.08 -59.39 1.65
CA GLU A 54 -13.90 -60.22 2.54
C GLU A 54 -13.36 -60.17 3.98
N GLY A 55 -14.26 -59.94 4.95
CA GLY A 55 -13.92 -59.91 6.38
C GLY A 55 -13.56 -58.53 6.95
N LEU A 56 -13.70 -57.43 6.20
CA LEU A 56 -13.62 -56.08 6.82
C LEU A 56 -14.74 -55.89 7.84
N LYS A 57 -14.40 -55.32 9.00
CA LYS A 57 -15.35 -54.98 10.05
C LYS A 57 -16.05 -53.67 9.71
N ASP A 58 -17.38 -53.68 9.70
CA ASP A 58 -18.20 -52.47 9.56
C ASP A 58 -17.86 -51.43 10.65
N GLY A 59 -17.98 -50.14 10.32
CA GLY A 59 -17.67 -49.03 11.22
C GLY A 59 -17.01 -47.83 10.52
N GLU A 60 -16.68 -46.79 11.30
CA GLU A 60 -15.84 -45.69 10.84
C GLU A 60 -14.42 -45.84 11.40
N TYR A 61 -13.40 -45.65 10.55
CA TYR A 61 -11.99 -45.78 10.93
C TYR A 61 -11.19 -44.59 10.42
N GLU A 62 -10.34 -44.01 11.27
CA GLU A 62 -9.43 -42.93 10.87
C GLU A 62 -8.01 -43.45 10.61
N GLY A 63 -7.40 -42.95 9.54
CA GLY A 63 -6.04 -43.28 9.14
C GLY A 63 -5.26 -42.05 8.71
N THR A 64 -3.96 -42.02 9.03
CA THR A 64 -3.10 -40.84 8.85
C THR A 64 -1.83 -41.21 8.10
N ALA A 65 -1.40 -40.34 7.18
CA ALA A 65 -0.11 -40.46 6.52
C ALA A 65 0.53 -39.09 6.24
N THR A 66 1.86 -39.04 6.22
CA THR A 66 2.60 -37.84 5.81
C THR A 66 2.59 -37.70 4.29
N GLY A 67 2.06 -36.58 3.81
CA GLY A 67 2.11 -36.14 2.42
C GLY A 67 3.15 -35.06 2.15
N TYR A 68 2.91 -34.21 1.15
CA TYR A 68 3.87 -33.18 0.76
C TYR A 68 3.86 -32.01 1.74
N GLY A 69 2.68 -31.47 2.08
CA GLY A 69 2.56 -30.39 3.06
C GLY A 69 2.56 -30.80 4.54
N GLY A 70 2.52 -32.10 4.86
CA GLY A 70 2.53 -32.60 6.26
C GLY A 70 1.55 -33.75 6.50
N PRO A 71 1.00 -33.91 7.73
CA PRO A 71 0.05 -34.99 8.02
C PRO A 71 -1.29 -34.78 7.30
N LEU A 72 -1.79 -35.86 6.72
CA LEU A 72 -3.11 -35.95 6.09
C LEU A 72 -3.86 -37.12 6.73
N THR A 73 -5.03 -36.83 7.29
CA THR A 73 -5.91 -37.77 7.99
C THR A 73 -7.20 -37.94 7.21
N VAL A 74 -7.58 -39.19 6.97
CA VAL A 74 -8.85 -39.56 6.36
C VAL A 74 -9.68 -40.39 7.33
N ARG A 75 -11.00 -40.30 7.21
CA ARG A 75 -11.95 -41.25 7.79
C ARG A 75 -12.58 -42.06 6.68
N ILE A 76 -12.62 -43.38 6.85
CA ILE A 76 -13.37 -44.28 5.97
C ILE A 76 -14.63 -44.76 6.68
N THR A 77 -15.64 -45.14 5.90
CA THR A 77 -16.84 -45.83 6.40
C THR A 77 -16.97 -47.19 5.71
N VAL A 78 -16.95 -48.28 6.48
CA VAL A 78 -17.15 -49.65 6.03
C VAL A 78 -18.57 -50.09 6.37
N LYS A 79 -19.30 -50.65 5.39
CA LYS A 79 -20.65 -51.21 5.53
C LYS A 79 -20.80 -52.47 4.68
N GLY A 80 -21.40 -53.52 5.22
CA GLY A 80 -21.52 -54.83 4.56
C GLY A 80 -20.16 -55.41 4.14
N GLY A 81 -19.12 -55.18 4.92
CA GLY A 81 -17.72 -55.55 4.61
C GLY A 81 -17.09 -54.75 3.47
N LYS A 82 -17.73 -53.68 2.98
CA LYS A 82 -17.28 -52.89 1.81
C LYS A 82 -16.99 -51.44 2.19
N LEU A 83 -15.95 -50.88 1.57
CA LEU A 83 -15.62 -49.45 1.67
C LEU A 83 -16.69 -48.61 0.95
N THR A 84 -17.40 -47.76 1.69
CA THR A 84 -18.54 -46.98 1.16
C THR A 84 -18.31 -45.47 1.14
N ASP A 85 -17.40 -44.94 1.97
CA ASP A 85 -17.05 -43.51 2.00
C ASP A 85 -15.60 -43.30 2.42
N ILE A 86 -15.01 -42.18 1.98
CA ILE A 86 -13.69 -41.67 2.36
C ILE A 86 -13.78 -40.14 2.48
N LYS A 87 -13.80 -39.62 3.71
CA LYS A 87 -13.74 -38.18 4.02
C LYS A 87 -12.32 -37.79 4.42
N VAL A 88 -11.85 -36.60 4.03
CA VAL A 88 -10.60 -36.02 4.57
C VAL A 88 -10.96 -35.23 5.82
N VAL A 89 -10.37 -35.59 6.96
CA VAL A 89 -10.66 -35.01 8.29
C VAL A 89 -9.76 -33.80 8.55
N SER A 90 -8.47 -33.95 8.26
CA SER A 90 -7.48 -32.88 8.38
C SER A 90 -6.36 -33.07 7.37
N GLN A 91 -5.79 -31.97 6.88
CA GLN A 91 -4.72 -31.98 5.89
C GLN A 91 -3.95 -30.65 5.94
N THR A 92 -2.65 -30.68 5.65
CA THR A 92 -1.80 -29.47 5.56
C THR A 92 -1.13 -29.34 4.18
N GLU A 93 -1.71 -29.96 3.15
CA GLU A 93 -1.27 -29.90 1.76
C GLU A 93 -1.57 -28.53 1.14
N THR A 94 -0.65 -28.03 0.31
CA THR A 94 -0.88 -26.82 -0.51
C THR A 94 -2.09 -27.03 -1.43
N PRO A 95 -3.05 -26.07 -1.52
CA PRO A 95 -4.35 -26.30 -2.17
C PRO A 95 -4.31 -26.83 -3.60
N GLU A 96 -3.36 -26.37 -4.43
CA GLU A 96 -3.22 -26.86 -5.82
C GLU A 96 -2.94 -28.38 -5.87
N TYR A 97 -1.94 -28.84 -5.11
CA TYR A 97 -1.56 -30.25 -5.06
C TYR A 97 -2.63 -31.11 -4.37
N PHE A 98 -3.30 -30.58 -3.34
CA PHE A 98 -4.42 -31.27 -2.69
C PHE A 98 -5.59 -31.48 -3.65
N ASN A 99 -6.03 -30.42 -4.34
CA ASN A 99 -7.14 -30.49 -5.29
C ASN A 99 -6.85 -31.47 -6.43
N ARG A 100 -5.60 -31.51 -6.92
CA ARG A 100 -5.15 -32.50 -7.92
C ARG A 100 -5.11 -33.92 -7.35
N ALA A 101 -4.62 -34.11 -6.12
CA ALA A 101 -4.54 -35.42 -5.47
C ALA A 101 -5.92 -35.98 -5.05
N LYS A 102 -6.92 -35.13 -4.78
CA LYS A 102 -8.28 -35.53 -4.37
C LYS A 102 -8.94 -36.52 -5.34
N ALA A 103 -8.60 -36.48 -6.63
CA ALA A 103 -9.08 -37.44 -7.63
C ALA A 103 -8.70 -38.91 -7.33
N VAL A 104 -7.67 -39.15 -6.51
CA VAL A 104 -7.31 -40.49 -6.01
C VAL A 104 -8.42 -41.10 -5.17
N ILE A 105 -9.14 -40.30 -4.38
CA ILE A 105 -10.19 -40.76 -3.46
C ILE A 105 -11.31 -41.47 -4.24
N GLY A 106 -11.78 -40.86 -5.33
CA GLY A 106 -12.79 -41.44 -6.21
C GLY A 106 -12.37 -42.78 -6.82
N LYS A 107 -11.10 -42.92 -7.22
CA LYS A 107 -10.55 -44.19 -7.74
C LYS A 107 -10.53 -45.30 -6.68
N ILE A 108 -10.21 -44.98 -5.43
CA ILE A 108 -10.20 -45.98 -4.34
C ILE A 108 -11.63 -46.43 -4.04
N LEU A 109 -12.58 -45.48 -3.95
CA LEU A 109 -14.01 -45.79 -3.78
C LEU A 109 -14.56 -46.67 -4.91
N SER A 110 -14.22 -46.37 -6.18
CA SER A 110 -14.72 -47.15 -7.33
C SER A 110 -14.08 -48.53 -7.49
N SER A 111 -12.95 -48.81 -6.83
CA SER A 111 -12.21 -50.07 -6.97
C SER A 111 -12.15 -50.92 -5.70
N GLY A 112 -12.55 -50.37 -4.54
CA GLY A 112 -12.39 -51.02 -3.24
C GLY A 112 -10.92 -51.28 -2.84
N ASN A 113 -9.97 -50.61 -3.50
CA ASN A 113 -8.55 -50.95 -3.44
C ASN A 113 -7.67 -49.69 -3.38
N VAL A 114 -6.72 -49.65 -2.45
CA VAL A 114 -5.75 -48.54 -2.32
C VAL A 114 -4.72 -48.49 -3.44
N ASN A 115 -4.59 -49.54 -4.26
CA ASN A 115 -3.55 -49.69 -5.29
C ASN A 115 -3.85 -49.00 -6.62
N VAL A 116 -4.33 -47.76 -6.55
CA VAL A 116 -4.67 -46.92 -7.72
C VAL A 116 -3.53 -46.00 -8.15
N ASP A 117 -3.54 -45.53 -9.40
CA ASP A 117 -2.52 -44.60 -9.90
C ASP A 117 -2.58 -43.21 -9.27
N SER A 118 -1.41 -42.75 -8.81
CA SER A 118 -1.17 -41.40 -8.31
C SER A 118 -1.30 -40.36 -9.43
N VAL A 119 -1.75 -39.14 -9.10
CA VAL A 119 -1.96 -38.07 -10.08
C VAL A 119 -0.64 -37.40 -10.46
N SER A 120 -0.44 -37.18 -11.76
CA SER A 120 0.77 -36.55 -12.29
C SER A 120 0.90 -35.10 -11.81
N GLY A 121 2.10 -34.75 -11.35
CA GLY A 121 2.39 -33.47 -10.68
C GLY A 121 1.82 -33.34 -9.26
N ALA A 122 1.11 -34.34 -8.73
CA ALA A 122 0.62 -34.38 -7.35
C ALA A 122 0.96 -35.72 -6.66
N THR A 123 2.06 -36.35 -7.07
CA THR A 123 2.39 -37.75 -6.74
C THR A 123 2.60 -38.00 -5.25
N ILE A 124 3.18 -37.05 -4.52
CA ILE A 124 3.47 -37.20 -3.08
C ILE A 124 2.15 -37.13 -2.28
N SER A 125 1.34 -36.09 -2.49
CA SER A 125 0.02 -35.95 -1.86
C SER A 125 -0.94 -37.09 -2.26
N SER A 126 -0.84 -37.58 -3.50
CA SER A 126 -1.55 -38.79 -3.97
C SER A 126 -1.13 -40.05 -3.21
N ASN A 127 0.19 -40.24 -2.99
CA ASN A 127 0.71 -41.33 -2.18
C ASN A 127 0.31 -41.19 -0.70
N ALA A 128 0.14 -39.97 -0.19
CA ALA A 128 -0.36 -39.70 1.16
C ALA A 128 -1.79 -40.19 1.35
N ILE A 129 -2.70 -39.81 0.45
CA ILE A 129 -4.11 -40.27 0.45
C ILE A 129 -4.17 -41.80 0.42
N LYS A 130 -3.42 -42.45 -0.49
CA LYS A 130 -3.37 -43.93 -0.54
C LYS A 130 -2.91 -44.56 0.76
N LYS A 131 -1.86 -44.03 1.41
CA LYS A 131 -1.36 -44.51 2.70
C LYS A 131 -2.35 -44.28 3.85
N ALA A 132 -2.97 -43.10 3.92
CA ALA A 132 -3.95 -42.77 4.96
C ALA A 132 -5.18 -43.67 4.88
N VAL A 133 -5.66 -43.97 3.66
CA VAL A 133 -6.77 -44.93 3.45
C VAL A 133 -6.33 -46.36 3.76
N ALA A 134 -5.09 -46.77 3.45
CA ALA A 134 -4.58 -48.09 3.82
C ALA A 134 -4.41 -48.26 5.34
N ASP A 135 -3.94 -47.23 6.04
CA ASP A 135 -3.88 -47.21 7.51
C ASP A 135 -5.28 -47.35 8.12
N ALA A 136 -6.28 -46.62 7.61
CA ALA A 136 -7.68 -46.74 8.02
C ALA A 136 -8.27 -48.13 7.73
N LEU A 137 -8.01 -48.68 6.54
CA LEU A 137 -8.47 -50.03 6.16
C LEU A 137 -7.80 -51.14 6.97
N SER A 138 -6.54 -50.97 7.39
CA SER A 138 -5.86 -51.97 8.24
C SER A 138 -6.52 -52.08 9.62
N LYS A 139 -7.01 -50.95 10.16
CA LYS A 139 -7.80 -50.91 11.41
C LYS A 139 -9.18 -51.56 11.26
N ALA A 140 -9.76 -51.53 10.06
CA ALA A 140 -10.95 -52.30 9.69
C ALA A 140 -10.68 -53.80 9.45
N GLY A 141 -9.42 -54.26 9.52
CA GLY A 141 -9.02 -55.65 9.33
C GLY A 141 -8.39 -55.98 7.97
N SER A 142 -8.18 -54.99 7.10
CA SER A 142 -7.58 -55.23 5.77
C SER A 142 -6.09 -55.57 5.84
N LYS A 143 -5.63 -56.40 4.90
CA LYS A 143 -4.20 -56.63 4.61
C LYS A 143 -3.70 -55.82 3.40
N GLN A 144 -4.53 -54.97 2.79
CA GLN A 144 -4.13 -54.15 1.65
C GLN A 144 -3.01 -53.16 2.03
N GLN A 145 -1.88 -53.21 1.32
CA GLN A 145 -0.80 -52.21 1.43
C GLN A 145 -0.82 -51.25 0.24
N ALA A 146 -0.59 -49.96 0.50
CA ALA A 146 -0.62 -48.91 -0.52
C ALA A 146 0.63 -48.92 -1.43
N LYS A 147 0.47 -49.37 -2.68
CA LYS A 147 1.46 -49.28 -3.76
C LYS A 147 1.72 -47.81 -4.11
N VAL A 148 2.81 -47.27 -3.56
CA VAL A 148 3.28 -45.91 -3.83
C VAL A 148 3.99 -45.83 -5.18
N THR A 149 3.71 -44.78 -5.94
CA THR A 149 4.48 -44.48 -7.15
C THR A 149 5.76 -43.75 -6.74
N PRO A 150 6.97 -44.29 -6.98
CA PRO A 150 8.21 -43.61 -6.62
C PRO A 150 8.43 -42.39 -7.53
N VAL A 151 8.79 -41.26 -6.93
CA VAL A 151 9.17 -40.06 -7.70
C VAL A 151 10.52 -40.31 -8.36
N LYS A 152 10.57 -40.31 -9.69
CA LYS A 152 11.85 -40.34 -10.41
C LYS A 152 12.65 -39.07 -10.07
N LYS A 153 13.93 -39.27 -9.76
CA LYS A 153 14.85 -38.19 -9.37
C LYS A 153 15.35 -37.49 -10.64
N ASP A 154 14.78 -36.33 -10.97
CA ASP A 154 15.14 -35.55 -12.15
C ASP A 154 16.55 -34.93 -12.05
N ALA A 155 17.55 -35.76 -12.31
CA ALA A 155 18.95 -35.40 -12.35
C ALA A 155 19.30 -34.74 -13.70
N ARG A 156 18.85 -33.49 -13.93
CA ARG A 156 19.28 -32.68 -15.07
C ARG A 156 19.79 -31.29 -14.64
N SER A 157 20.99 -30.98 -15.10
CA SER A 157 21.71 -29.70 -14.98
C SER A 157 22.09 -29.17 -13.58
N ALA A 158 22.45 -30.05 -12.65
CA ALA A 158 23.33 -29.68 -11.54
C ALA A 158 24.80 -29.59 -12.00
N LYS A 159 25.13 -28.63 -12.88
CA LYS A 159 26.50 -28.40 -13.40
C LYS A 159 26.91 -26.93 -13.28
N GLY A 160 27.23 -26.49 -12.06
CA GLY A 160 27.54 -25.07 -11.83
C GLY A 160 27.85 -24.62 -10.39
N ARG A 161 28.34 -25.50 -9.52
CA ARG A 161 29.08 -25.21 -8.26
C ARG A 161 29.57 -26.54 -7.65
N LYS A 162 30.84 -26.60 -7.22
CA LYS A 162 31.34 -27.73 -6.40
C LYS A 162 30.67 -27.63 -5.02
N GLY A 163 30.22 -28.76 -4.46
CA GLY A 163 29.55 -28.80 -3.16
C GLY A 163 30.39 -29.46 -2.07
N ASN A 164 29.91 -29.36 -0.82
CA ASN A 164 30.37 -30.20 0.29
C ASN A 164 29.28 -31.25 0.63
N ALA A 165 29.68 -32.52 0.62
CA ALA A 165 28.80 -33.65 0.87
C ALA A 165 28.55 -33.86 2.38
N ALA A 166 28.29 -35.11 2.79
CA ALA A 166 28.09 -35.46 4.19
C ALA A 166 29.31 -35.12 5.06
N GLY A 167 29.05 -34.63 6.26
CA GLY A 167 30.05 -34.33 7.28
C GLY A 167 29.40 -34.49 8.64
N THR A 168 30.04 -35.26 9.51
CA THR A 168 29.69 -35.46 10.92
C THR A 168 30.12 -34.24 11.72
N PHE A 169 29.24 -33.72 12.58
CA PHE A 169 29.53 -32.53 13.39
C PHE A 169 29.68 -32.91 14.87
N SER A 170 30.91 -32.85 15.38
CA SER A 170 31.17 -32.95 16.82
C SER A 170 31.00 -31.59 17.49
N ILE A 171 30.27 -31.53 18.60
CA ILE A 171 30.35 -30.41 19.55
C ILE A 171 31.59 -30.65 20.41
N GLY A 172 32.54 -29.71 20.45
CA GLY A 172 33.77 -29.86 21.24
C GLY A 172 33.48 -30.04 22.73
N SER A 173 34.21 -30.95 23.39
CA SER A 173 34.10 -31.18 24.83
C SER A 173 34.67 -29.98 25.60
N ALA A 174 33.81 -29.29 26.35
CA ALA A 174 34.19 -28.21 27.25
C ALA A 174 33.26 -28.20 28.47
N ASN A 175 33.75 -27.67 29.58
CA ASN A 175 32.89 -27.34 30.72
C ASN A 175 31.97 -26.20 30.29
N LEU A 176 30.70 -26.51 30.05
CA LEU A 176 29.67 -25.51 29.81
C LEU A 176 29.20 -24.95 31.15
N ASN A 177 29.06 -23.63 31.22
CA ASN A 177 28.39 -22.97 32.33
C ASN A 177 26.88 -23.29 32.28
N ASP A 178 26.30 -23.58 33.44
CA ASP A 178 24.85 -23.77 33.59
C ASP A 178 24.10 -22.47 33.24
N GLY A 179 22.96 -22.59 32.56
CA GLY A 179 22.21 -21.43 32.09
C GLY A 179 21.27 -21.71 30.92
N VAL A 180 20.62 -20.66 30.44
CA VAL A 180 19.68 -20.70 29.30
C VAL A 180 20.21 -19.79 28.18
N TYR A 181 20.58 -20.40 27.05
CA TYR A 181 21.29 -19.73 25.97
C TYR A 181 20.46 -19.78 24.68
N THR A 182 20.32 -18.66 23.97
CA THR A 182 19.65 -18.64 22.66
C THR A 182 20.67 -18.60 21.54
N GLY A 183 20.42 -19.35 20.47
CA GLY A 183 21.28 -19.39 19.29
C GLY A 183 20.50 -19.51 17.99
N SER A 184 21.18 -19.22 16.88
CA SER A 184 20.62 -19.26 15.54
C SER A 184 21.56 -19.92 14.53
N GLY A 185 20.99 -20.63 13.56
CA GLY A 185 21.70 -21.37 12.54
C GLY A 185 20.90 -21.42 11.25
N GLN A 186 21.58 -21.49 10.11
CA GLN A 186 20.93 -21.37 8.81
C GLN A 186 20.32 -22.71 8.36
N GLY A 187 19.00 -22.73 8.25
CA GLY A 187 18.23 -23.83 7.66
C GLY A 187 18.23 -23.79 6.13
N TYR A 188 17.32 -24.56 5.54
CA TYR A 188 17.07 -24.64 4.11
C TYR A 188 16.52 -23.33 3.52
N ASN A 189 15.50 -22.72 4.15
CA ASN A 189 14.80 -21.53 3.64
C ASN A 189 15.02 -20.27 4.50
N GLY A 190 15.73 -20.37 5.63
CA GLY A 190 16.09 -19.23 6.46
C GLY A 190 16.60 -19.63 7.84
N PRO A 191 16.71 -18.69 8.80
CA PRO A 191 17.21 -18.99 10.13
C PRO A 191 16.27 -19.92 10.90
N ILE A 192 16.89 -20.79 11.70
CA ILE A 192 16.30 -21.57 12.78
C ILE A 192 16.86 -21.00 14.08
N ARG A 193 15.99 -20.68 15.05
CA ARG A 193 16.35 -20.18 16.38
C ARG A 193 16.00 -21.21 17.44
N VAL A 194 16.90 -21.40 18.41
CA VAL A 194 16.74 -22.35 19.51
C VAL A 194 17.04 -21.70 20.86
N ARG A 195 16.41 -22.22 21.91
CA ARG A 195 16.77 -22.01 23.32
C ARG A 195 17.35 -23.31 23.85
N VAL A 196 18.61 -23.27 24.28
CA VAL A 196 19.34 -24.40 24.87
C VAL A 196 19.42 -24.18 26.36
N THR A 197 19.04 -25.19 27.15
CA THR A 197 19.28 -25.19 28.61
C THR A 197 20.48 -26.09 28.90
N VAL A 198 21.42 -25.57 29.68
CA VAL A 198 22.56 -26.31 30.22
C VAL A 198 22.36 -26.45 31.73
N SER A 199 22.48 -27.67 32.26
CA SER A 199 22.61 -27.88 33.70
C SER A 199 23.55 -29.05 34.03
N GLY A 200 24.36 -28.91 35.09
CA GLY A 200 25.48 -29.78 35.39
C GLY A 200 26.48 -29.89 34.23
N GLY A 201 26.67 -28.83 33.45
CA GLY A 201 27.45 -28.83 32.21
C GLY A 201 26.89 -29.68 31.06
N ASN A 202 25.67 -30.23 31.20
CA ASN A 202 25.00 -31.07 30.21
C ASN A 202 23.85 -30.31 29.52
N ILE A 203 23.58 -30.61 28.25
CA ILE A 203 22.48 -30.03 27.48
C ILE A 203 21.17 -30.72 27.91
N THR A 204 20.38 -30.08 28.78
CA THR A 204 19.16 -30.67 29.34
C THR A 204 17.92 -30.41 28.49
N ASN A 205 17.89 -29.33 27.71
CA ASN A 205 16.78 -29.01 26.80
C ASN A 205 17.28 -28.27 25.54
N VAL A 206 16.61 -28.48 24.40
CA VAL A 206 16.73 -27.68 23.17
C VAL A 206 15.33 -27.44 22.61
N GLU A 207 14.80 -26.26 22.88
CA GLU A 207 13.51 -25.78 22.41
C GLU A 207 13.68 -25.02 21.09
N ILE A 208 12.83 -25.29 20.08
CA ILE A 208 12.78 -24.48 18.87
C ILE A 208 11.95 -23.22 19.15
N LEU A 209 12.57 -22.04 19.03
CA LEU A 209 11.88 -20.76 19.13
C LEU A 209 11.26 -20.34 17.79
N SER A 210 11.94 -20.59 16.68
CA SER A 210 11.41 -20.33 15.34
C SER A 210 12.16 -21.12 14.25
N ASN A 211 11.50 -21.30 13.10
CA ASN A 211 12.10 -21.80 11.87
C ASN A 211 11.51 -21.09 10.65
N SER A 212 12.33 -20.85 9.63
CA SER A 212 11.87 -20.40 8.31
C SER A 212 11.73 -21.55 7.30
N ASP A 213 12.21 -22.75 7.66
CA ASP A 213 12.18 -23.95 6.83
C ASP A 213 10.79 -24.55 6.69
N ASP A 214 10.49 -25.14 5.52
CA ASP A 214 9.22 -25.81 5.28
C ASP A 214 8.97 -26.90 6.33
N ALA A 215 7.77 -26.92 6.91
CA ALA A 215 7.40 -27.86 7.97
C ALA A 215 7.74 -29.34 7.69
N PRO A 216 7.63 -29.88 6.47
CA PRO A 216 8.02 -31.27 6.17
C PRO A 216 9.52 -31.56 6.35
N PHE A 217 10.40 -30.65 5.93
CA PHE A 217 11.85 -30.78 6.09
C PHE A 217 12.26 -30.47 7.53
N PHE A 218 11.68 -29.41 8.11
CA PHE A 218 11.99 -29.01 9.48
C PHE A 218 11.54 -30.04 10.53
N ASN A 219 10.34 -30.60 10.41
CA ASN A 219 9.88 -31.63 11.35
C ASN A 219 10.70 -32.93 11.26
N ARG A 220 11.28 -33.25 10.10
CA ARG A 220 12.27 -34.35 9.98
C ARG A 220 13.58 -34.00 10.67
N ALA A 221 14.04 -32.75 10.57
CA ALA A 221 15.25 -32.29 11.25
C ALA A 221 15.12 -32.20 12.78
N LYS A 222 13.91 -32.02 13.33
CA LYS A 222 13.69 -32.07 14.80
C LYS A 222 14.19 -33.37 15.46
N ALA A 223 14.27 -34.49 14.74
CA ALA A 223 14.87 -35.73 15.26
C ALA A 223 16.37 -35.61 15.60
N VAL A 224 17.04 -34.53 15.20
CA VAL A 224 18.40 -34.18 15.61
C VAL A 224 18.46 -33.66 17.04
N ILE A 225 17.38 -33.05 17.57
CA ILE A 225 17.32 -32.49 18.93
C ILE A 225 17.65 -33.56 19.98
N GLY A 226 17.01 -34.73 19.90
CA GLY A 226 17.27 -35.84 20.84
C GLY A 226 18.70 -36.39 20.81
N ARG A 227 19.47 -36.11 19.73
CA ARG A 227 20.89 -36.47 19.61
C ARG A 227 21.82 -35.44 20.27
N LEU A 228 21.34 -34.20 20.40
CA LEU A 228 22.06 -33.06 20.98
C LEU A 228 21.89 -32.96 22.51
N LEU A 229 20.95 -33.70 23.12
CA LEU A 229 20.75 -33.73 24.57
C LEU A 229 21.83 -34.53 25.31
N GLY A 230 22.06 -34.20 26.58
CA GLY A 230 23.08 -34.77 27.46
C GLY A 230 24.46 -34.12 27.27
N SER A 231 25.52 -34.87 27.52
CA SER A 231 26.89 -34.33 27.54
C SER A 231 27.37 -33.83 26.16
N PRO A 232 28.11 -32.71 26.10
CA PRO A 232 28.90 -32.31 24.92
C PRO A 232 29.95 -33.37 24.51
N GLY A 233 30.64 -33.15 23.39
CA GLY A 233 31.59 -34.12 22.82
C GLY A 233 30.99 -35.01 21.72
N LYS A 234 29.66 -35.10 21.63
CA LYS A 234 28.95 -35.99 20.69
C LYS A 234 29.08 -35.51 19.24
N SER A 235 29.37 -36.46 18.34
CA SER A 235 29.16 -36.31 16.90
C SER A 235 27.70 -36.53 16.56
N VAL A 236 27.09 -35.61 15.82
CA VAL A 236 25.66 -35.65 15.49
C VAL A 236 25.44 -35.63 13.98
N ASP A 237 24.86 -36.72 13.48
CA ASP A 237 24.47 -36.85 12.07
C ASP A 237 23.22 -36.04 11.72
N THR A 238 23.23 -35.48 10.50
CA THR A 238 22.05 -34.89 9.88
C THR A 238 21.01 -35.95 9.50
N VAL A 239 19.72 -35.57 9.44
CA VAL A 239 18.67 -36.48 8.96
C VAL A 239 18.65 -36.48 7.42
N SER A 240 18.79 -37.68 6.82
CA SER A 240 18.71 -37.90 5.39
C SER A 240 17.42 -37.31 4.79
N GLY A 241 17.57 -36.45 3.78
CA GLY A 241 16.45 -35.74 3.15
C GLY A 241 15.89 -34.56 3.98
N ALA A 242 16.60 -34.13 5.02
CA ALA A 242 16.36 -32.91 5.79
C ALA A 242 17.70 -32.24 6.18
N THR A 243 18.73 -32.40 5.34
CA THR A 243 20.14 -32.16 5.67
C THR A 243 20.46 -30.69 5.99
N TYR A 244 19.88 -29.72 5.27
CA TYR A 244 20.08 -28.30 5.54
C TYR A 244 19.38 -27.86 6.84
N SER A 245 18.11 -28.23 7.01
CA SER A 245 17.34 -28.03 8.25
C SER A 245 18.02 -28.67 9.48
N SER A 246 18.65 -29.84 9.30
CA SER A 246 19.42 -30.52 10.34
C SER A 246 20.68 -29.74 10.73
N ARG A 247 21.41 -29.20 9.74
CA ARG A 247 22.59 -28.35 9.97
C ARG A 247 22.18 -27.06 10.69
N GLY A 248 21.11 -26.40 10.25
CA GLY A 248 20.57 -25.22 10.93
C GLY A 248 20.23 -25.44 12.41
N ILE A 249 19.69 -26.60 12.81
CA ILE A 249 19.48 -26.94 14.23
C ILE A 249 20.82 -27.15 14.96
N ILE A 250 21.76 -27.91 14.39
CA ILE A 250 23.08 -28.16 15.00
C ILE A 250 23.87 -26.86 15.17
N ASP A 251 23.85 -26.00 14.15
CA ASP A 251 24.56 -24.73 14.13
C ASP A 251 23.89 -23.71 15.07
N ALA A 252 22.56 -23.73 15.21
CA ALA A 252 21.84 -22.92 16.19
C ALA A 252 22.18 -23.34 17.63
N VAL A 253 22.27 -24.64 17.90
CA VAL A 253 22.71 -25.16 19.21
C VAL A 253 24.18 -24.81 19.46
N ARG A 254 25.08 -24.95 18.47
CA ARG A 254 26.49 -24.53 18.61
C ARG A 254 26.61 -23.04 18.90
N ASN A 255 25.81 -22.19 18.23
CA ASN A 255 25.79 -20.76 18.47
C ASN A 255 25.30 -20.42 19.88
N ALA A 256 24.25 -21.08 20.39
CA ALA A 256 23.82 -20.93 21.78
C ALA A 256 24.95 -21.33 22.75
N LEU A 257 25.58 -22.48 22.54
CA LEU A 257 26.62 -23.01 23.41
C LEU A 257 27.93 -22.19 23.40
N SER A 258 28.20 -21.39 22.36
CA SER A 258 29.30 -20.42 22.40
C SER A 258 29.12 -19.30 23.44
N GLY A 259 27.88 -19.07 23.91
CA GLY A 259 27.59 -18.23 25.07
C GLY A 259 27.75 -18.94 26.42
N ALA A 260 27.78 -20.28 26.43
CA ALA A 260 27.94 -21.10 27.63
C ALA A 260 29.40 -21.42 27.98
N GLY A 261 30.35 -21.10 27.09
CA GLY A 261 31.78 -21.31 27.32
C GLY A 261 32.61 -21.05 26.06
N LYS A 262 33.90 -20.74 26.22
CA LYS A 262 34.82 -20.41 25.11
C LYS A 262 35.11 -21.65 24.24
N THR A 263 34.22 -21.96 23.31
CA THR A 263 34.40 -23.07 22.35
C THR A 263 35.55 -22.77 21.40
N SER A 264 36.65 -23.51 21.51
CA SER A 264 37.69 -23.54 20.47
C SER A 264 37.16 -24.30 19.25
N VAL A 265 37.07 -23.63 18.09
CA VAL A 265 36.48 -24.20 16.87
C VAL A 265 37.57 -24.70 15.92
N THR A 266 37.98 -25.94 16.10
CA THR A 266 38.85 -26.64 15.15
C THR A 266 38.03 -27.21 13.99
N ASN A 267 37.96 -26.49 12.87
CA ASN A 267 37.60 -27.08 11.58
C ASN A 267 38.80 -27.88 11.05
N THR A 268 38.71 -29.22 11.02
CA THR A 268 39.75 -30.09 10.44
C THR A 268 39.73 -30.04 8.91
N SER A 269 40.22 -28.93 8.34
CA SER A 269 40.66 -28.76 6.96
C SER A 269 41.51 -27.49 6.85
N SER A 270 42.84 -27.65 6.87
CA SER A 270 43.86 -26.61 6.55
C SER A 270 43.66 -26.05 5.13
N SER A 271 44.08 -24.83 4.73
CA SER A 271 45.03 -23.81 5.24
C SER A 271 44.74 -22.47 4.48
N THR A 272 45.18 -21.23 4.79
CA THR A 272 45.87 -20.49 5.88
C THR A 272 45.66 -18.97 5.59
N ASN A 273 46.09 -17.93 6.35
CA ASN A 273 46.96 -17.83 7.53
C ASN A 273 46.60 -16.64 8.47
N THR A 274 47.19 -16.71 9.67
CA THR A 274 47.64 -15.70 10.66
C THR A 274 48.10 -14.32 10.10
N PRO A 275 48.09 -13.19 10.89
CA PRO A 275 47.52 -12.92 12.22
C PRO A 275 46.47 -11.78 12.28
N ALA A 276 45.87 -11.59 13.46
CA ALA A 276 45.28 -10.32 13.90
C ALA A 276 46.00 -9.81 15.17
N THR A 277 45.88 -8.53 15.48
CA THR A 277 46.20 -7.94 16.81
C THR A 277 45.10 -6.95 17.21
N PRO A 278 44.86 -6.71 18.51
CA PRO A 278 43.55 -6.27 19.01
C PRO A 278 43.56 -4.83 19.56
N ASP A 279 42.40 -4.36 20.02
CA ASP A 279 42.38 -3.78 21.38
C ASP A 279 41.04 -4.02 22.12
N ASN A 280 41.07 -3.77 23.43
CA ASN A 280 40.23 -4.40 24.44
C ASN A 280 38.89 -3.71 24.73
N LYS A 281 37.89 -4.51 25.12
CA LYS A 281 36.78 -4.07 26.00
C LYS A 281 36.75 -4.97 27.25
N PRO A 282 36.71 -4.42 28.48
CA PRO A 282 36.44 -5.21 29.68
C PRO A 282 35.00 -5.75 29.76
N ASN A 283 34.87 -6.94 30.33
CA ASN A 283 33.71 -7.39 31.11
C ASN A 283 33.83 -6.84 32.56
N GLU A 284 32.92 -7.01 33.52
CA GLU A 284 31.64 -7.74 33.66
C GLU A 284 30.62 -6.74 34.32
N ASP A 285 29.35 -7.00 34.68
CA ASP A 285 28.66 -8.22 35.11
C ASP A 285 27.11 -8.11 34.91
N ASN A 286 26.35 -9.12 35.37
CA ASN A 286 24.88 -9.30 35.32
C ASN A 286 24.04 -8.09 35.87
N VAL A 287 22.77 -7.83 35.53
CA VAL A 287 21.60 -8.72 35.21
C VAL A 287 20.59 -8.01 34.26
N SER A 288 19.78 -8.78 33.48
CA SER A 288 18.50 -8.37 32.84
C SER A 288 18.57 -7.37 31.67
N PRO A 289 17.45 -7.03 30.99
CA PRO A 289 16.16 -7.72 30.78
C PRO A 289 15.81 -7.94 29.27
N ALA A 290 14.61 -8.45 28.95
CA ALA A 290 14.06 -8.54 27.57
C ALA A 290 13.60 -7.19 26.96
N VAL A 291 14.00 -6.10 27.60
CA VAL A 291 13.51 -4.72 27.50
C VAL A 291 14.74 -3.86 27.80
N ASN A 292 15.00 -2.75 27.11
CA ASN A 292 16.13 -1.88 27.46
C ASN A 292 15.95 -1.36 28.90
N PRO A 293 16.87 -1.65 29.84
CA PRO A 293 16.73 -1.24 31.24
C PRO A 293 16.80 0.28 31.44
N GLU A 294 17.35 1.03 30.49
CA GLU A 294 17.42 2.49 30.53
C GLU A 294 16.10 3.17 30.09
N THR A 295 15.31 2.53 29.21
CA THR A 295 14.14 3.18 28.58
C THR A 295 12.80 2.48 28.78
N GLY A 296 12.79 1.20 29.14
CA GLY A 296 11.55 0.39 29.20
C GLY A 296 11.00 -0.03 27.83
N ASP A 297 11.68 0.26 26.73
CA ASP A 297 11.31 -0.17 25.37
C ASP A 297 11.80 -1.61 25.07
N PRO A 298 11.19 -2.38 24.15
CA PRO A 298 11.69 -3.71 23.77
C PRO A 298 13.16 -3.71 23.32
N ALA A 299 13.91 -4.78 23.62
CA ALA A 299 15.36 -4.84 23.39
C ALA A 299 15.84 -4.75 21.91
N TYR A 300 14.93 -4.72 20.94
CA TYR A 300 15.23 -4.44 19.51
C TYR A 300 15.12 -2.95 19.14
N VAL A 301 14.70 -2.08 20.07
CA VAL A 301 14.47 -0.65 19.82
C VAL A 301 15.79 0.10 19.93
N ASP A 302 16.15 0.79 18.85
CA ASP A 302 17.22 1.79 18.82
C ASP A 302 16.65 3.19 18.55
N ALA A 303 17.53 4.20 18.55
CA ALA A 303 17.15 5.60 18.31
C ALA A 303 16.47 5.83 16.94
N ALA A 304 16.83 5.06 15.91
CA ALA A 304 16.22 5.20 14.58
C ALA A 304 14.78 4.69 14.59
N LEU A 305 14.48 3.59 15.29
CA LEU A 305 13.10 3.15 15.47
C LEU A 305 12.33 4.04 16.45
N ARG A 306 12.93 4.46 17.57
CA ARG A 306 12.29 5.28 18.62
C ARG A 306 11.81 6.63 18.09
N LYS A 307 12.53 7.24 17.13
CA LYS A 307 12.14 8.43 16.36
C LYS A 307 10.73 8.34 15.73
N HIS A 308 10.26 7.14 15.39
CA HIS A 308 8.94 6.93 14.80
C HIS A 308 7.87 6.47 15.79
N TYR A 309 8.18 6.30 17.08
CA TYR A 309 7.21 5.91 18.10
C TYR A 309 6.20 7.04 18.41
N PRO A 310 4.88 6.80 18.30
CA PRO A 310 3.87 7.83 18.50
C PRO A 310 3.47 8.01 19.97
N GLY A 311 4.27 8.79 20.71
CA GLY A 311 3.94 9.28 22.06
C GLY A 311 3.97 8.23 23.17
N ASP A 312 4.55 8.58 24.31
CA ASP A 312 4.80 7.62 25.40
C ASP A 312 3.52 7.23 26.16
N LYS A 313 2.60 8.19 26.33
CA LYS A 313 1.24 7.97 26.87
C LYS A 313 0.20 8.54 25.92
N LEU A 314 -0.93 7.85 25.78
CA LEU A 314 -2.10 8.27 25.01
C LEU A 314 -3.24 8.62 25.98
N LYS A 315 -4.11 9.56 25.59
CA LYS A 315 -5.37 9.87 26.29
C LYS A 315 -6.54 9.22 25.56
N ASP A 316 -7.42 8.59 26.31
CA ASP A 316 -8.59 7.88 25.79
C ASP A 316 -9.56 8.78 25.01
N GLY A 317 -10.35 8.17 24.12
CA GLY A 317 -11.30 8.83 23.23
C GLY A 317 -10.93 8.69 21.74
N ASP A 318 -11.72 9.35 20.89
CA ASP A 318 -11.53 9.30 19.43
C ASP A 318 -10.59 10.40 18.92
N TYR A 319 -9.81 10.06 17.89
CA TYR A 319 -8.83 10.91 17.22
C TYR A 319 -8.77 10.61 15.71
N THR A 320 -8.39 11.61 14.93
CA THR A 320 -8.25 11.52 13.46
C THR A 320 -6.89 12.01 13.00
N GLY A 321 -6.37 11.41 11.94
CA GLY A 321 -5.12 11.86 11.31
C GLY A 321 -5.06 11.57 9.83
N ILE A 322 -4.16 12.26 9.12
CA ILE A 322 -3.99 12.16 7.68
C ILE A 322 -2.57 11.69 7.37
N GLY A 323 -2.42 10.81 6.36
CA GLY A 323 -1.12 10.28 5.95
C GLY A 323 -1.05 10.05 4.45
N ILE A 324 0.12 10.32 3.85
CA ILE A 324 0.33 10.19 2.40
C ILE A 324 0.84 8.79 2.07
N GLY A 325 0.13 8.08 1.19
CA GLY A 325 0.49 6.75 0.72
C GLY A 325 1.35 6.79 -0.54
N TYR A 326 0.90 6.14 -1.61
CA TYR A 326 1.66 5.96 -2.85
C TYR A 326 1.43 7.03 -3.93
N LEU A 327 0.19 7.49 -4.16
CA LEU A 327 -0.15 8.14 -5.44
C LEU A 327 -0.88 9.50 -5.39
N ASN A 328 -1.21 10.04 -4.21
CA ASN A 328 -2.23 11.08 -4.07
C ASN A 328 -1.85 12.28 -3.19
N PRO A 329 -2.18 13.54 -3.57
CA PRO A 329 -2.05 14.72 -2.71
C PRO A 329 -3.06 14.79 -1.55
N GLY A 330 -4.27 14.23 -1.69
CA GLY A 330 -5.35 14.33 -0.70
C GLY A 330 -5.20 13.43 0.55
N GLY A 331 -4.15 12.59 0.60
CA GLY A 331 -3.87 11.65 1.68
C GLY A 331 -4.89 10.51 1.90
N ILE A 332 -4.69 9.84 3.03
CA ILE A 332 -5.55 8.82 3.63
C ILE A 332 -5.91 9.31 5.03
N LYS A 333 -7.19 9.54 5.30
CA LYS A 333 -7.69 9.89 6.62
C LYS A 333 -7.98 8.61 7.41
N THR A 334 -7.42 8.52 8.60
CA THR A 334 -7.58 7.38 9.51
C THR A 334 -8.19 7.85 10.83
N TYR A 335 -9.12 7.05 11.34
CA TYR A 335 -9.85 7.27 12.58
C TYR A 335 -9.42 6.21 13.58
N ILE A 336 -8.98 6.62 14.77
CA ILE A 336 -8.67 5.71 15.89
C ILE A 336 -9.54 6.02 17.10
N THR A 337 -9.76 4.99 17.92
CA THR A 337 -10.20 5.13 19.31
C THR A 337 -9.07 4.65 20.21
N VAL A 338 -8.73 5.45 21.21
CA VAL A 338 -7.82 5.08 22.30
C VAL A 338 -8.64 4.66 23.52
N LYS A 339 -8.26 3.55 24.15
CA LYS A 339 -8.79 3.08 25.44
C LYS A 339 -7.65 2.50 26.27
N ASP A 340 -7.65 2.75 27.58
CA ASP A 340 -6.63 2.28 28.52
C ASP A 340 -5.20 2.67 28.09
N GLY A 341 -5.04 3.77 27.34
CA GLY A 341 -3.77 4.21 26.76
C GLY A 341 -3.27 3.39 25.55
N GLU A 342 -4.09 2.51 24.98
CA GLU A 342 -3.81 1.71 23.78
C GLU A 342 -4.77 2.04 22.63
N ILE A 343 -4.36 1.76 21.39
CA ILE A 343 -5.22 1.92 20.20
C ILE A 343 -6.19 0.72 20.15
N SER A 344 -7.41 0.89 20.65
CA SER A 344 -8.40 -0.20 20.74
C SER A 344 -9.08 -0.53 19.42
N SER A 345 -9.17 0.46 18.52
CA SER A 345 -9.80 0.31 17.20
C SER A 345 -9.28 1.35 16.22
N LEU A 346 -9.20 0.97 14.94
CA LEU A 346 -8.70 1.78 13.83
C LEU A 346 -9.54 1.46 12.59
N ARG A 347 -10.02 2.48 11.88
CA ARG A 347 -10.56 2.36 10.52
C ARG A 347 -9.98 3.45 9.60
N VAL A 348 -9.81 3.14 8.33
CA VAL A 348 -9.55 4.15 7.29
C VAL A 348 -10.88 4.71 6.77
N GLY A 349 -10.85 5.91 6.17
CA GLY A 349 -12.02 6.54 5.57
C GLY A 349 -12.49 5.91 4.24
N VAL A 350 -13.56 6.47 3.68
CA VAL A 350 -14.19 6.06 2.42
C VAL A 350 -14.51 7.29 1.57
N GLY A 351 -14.63 7.10 0.24
CA GLY A 351 -14.80 8.22 -0.68
C GLY A 351 -13.65 9.22 -0.55
N ASP A 352 -13.99 10.48 -0.33
CA ASP A 352 -13.03 11.59 -0.30
C ASP A 352 -12.04 11.53 0.87
N ASP A 353 -12.34 10.77 1.93
CA ASP A 353 -11.42 10.50 3.05
C ASP A 353 -10.32 9.45 2.71
N TYR A 354 -10.42 8.73 1.58
CA TYR A 354 -9.39 7.78 1.12
C TYR A 354 -9.19 7.94 -0.38
N ARG A 355 -8.15 8.68 -0.77
CA ARG A 355 -7.92 9.08 -2.16
C ARG A 355 -6.62 8.51 -2.76
N ASP A 356 -5.93 7.61 -2.05
CA ASP A 356 -4.58 7.14 -2.40
C ASP A 356 -4.51 6.22 -3.63
N ASP A 357 -4.88 4.95 -3.46
CA ASP A 357 -4.93 3.97 -4.54
C ASP A 357 -6.36 3.45 -4.73
N MET A 358 -6.85 3.42 -5.96
CA MET A 358 -8.10 2.76 -6.34
C MET A 358 -7.82 1.31 -6.79
N GLY A 359 -8.78 0.40 -6.57
CA GLY A 359 -8.64 -1.02 -6.90
C GLY A 359 -8.00 -1.86 -5.77
N PRO A 360 -7.31 -2.97 -6.09
CA PRO A 360 -6.94 -4.00 -5.10
C PRO A 360 -5.85 -3.57 -4.11
N PHE A 361 -5.12 -2.49 -4.38
CA PHE A 361 -4.06 -2.00 -3.49
C PHE A 361 -4.63 -1.46 -2.17
N ARG A 362 -5.84 -0.89 -2.17
CA ARG A 362 -6.53 -0.46 -0.94
C ARG A 362 -6.73 -1.62 0.04
N SER A 363 -7.34 -2.73 -0.40
CA SER A 363 -7.59 -3.87 0.48
C SER A 363 -6.30 -4.59 0.88
N GLN A 364 -5.28 -4.61 0.02
CA GLN A 364 -3.93 -5.05 0.41
C GLN A 364 -3.27 -4.16 1.47
N ALA A 365 -3.56 -2.86 1.48
CA ALA A 365 -3.06 -1.92 2.48
C ALA A 365 -3.83 -2.03 3.81
N GLU A 366 -5.15 -2.18 3.75
CA GLU A 366 -6.02 -2.35 4.94
C GLU A 366 -5.68 -3.60 5.77
N ASN A 367 -5.01 -4.61 5.20
CA ASN A 367 -4.41 -5.73 5.93
C ASN A 367 -3.44 -5.29 7.07
N VAL A 368 -2.93 -4.06 7.02
CA VAL A 368 -2.08 -3.49 8.08
C VAL A 368 -2.84 -3.26 9.40
N ILE A 369 -4.15 -3.03 9.33
CA ILE A 369 -4.95 -2.44 10.42
C ILE A 369 -4.85 -3.25 11.73
N PRO A 370 -4.95 -4.60 11.74
CA PRO A 370 -4.81 -5.38 12.99
C PRO A 370 -3.41 -5.30 13.63
N PHE A 371 -2.37 -4.94 12.87
CA PHE A 371 -1.01 -4.80 13.40
C PHE A 371 -0.76 -3.43 14.06
N LEU A 372 -1.62 -2.43 13.83
CA LEU A 372 -1.48 -1.07 14.39
C LEU A 372 -2.31 -0.85 15.67
N GLN A 373 -2.97 -1.90 16.17
CA GLN A 373 -3.82 -1.89 17.37
C GLN A 373 -3.12 -2.52 18.58
N GLY A 374 -3.57 -2.19 19.78
CA GLY A 374 -3.05 -2.72 21.05
C GLY A 374 -1.57 -2.42 21.34
N LYS A 375 -1.00 -3.16 22.29
CA LYS A 375 0.36 -3.02 22.85
C LYS A 375 1.47 -2.87 21.80
N ASP A 376 1.51 -3.76 20.81
CA ASP A 376 2.51 -3.72 19.74
C ASP A 376 2.20 -2.69 18.65
N GLY A 377 0.97 -2.15 18.61
CA GLY A 377 0.50 -1.23 17.58
C GLY A 377 1.40 -0.01 17.39
N ARG A 378 1.78 0.65 18.49
CA ARG A 378 2.69 1.81 18.46
C ARG A 378 4.10 1.47 17.94
N TRP A 379 4.61 0.27 18.21
CA TRP A 379 5.89 -0.21 17.64
C TRP A 379 5.78 -0.59 16.16
N ASN A 380 4.65 -1.13 15.73
CA ASN A 380 4.41 -1.46 14.32
C ASN A 380 4.18 -0.19 13.47
N ILE A 381 3.53 0.84 14.04
CA ILE A 381 3.51 2.19 13.47
C ILE A 381 4.94 2.71 13.27
N ALA A 382 5.78 2.61 14.30
CA ALA A 382 7.18 3.03 14.23
C ALA A 382 7.97 2.28 13.14
N LYS A 383 7.79 0.95 13.02
CA LYS A 383 8.42 0.12 11.98
C LYS A 383 8.01 0.56 10.57
N LEU A 384 6.73 0.86 10.34
CA LEU A 384 6.28 1.37 9.03
C LEU A 384 6.79 2.78 8.74
N GLY A 385 6.91 3.64 9.75
CA GLY A 385 7.52 4.96 9.63
C GLY A 385 9.00 4.89 9.21
N LEU A 386 9.80 4.05 9.88
CA LEU A 386 11.21 3.88 9.55
C LEU A 386 11.43 3.18 8.20
N TYR A 387 10.58 2.20 7.86
CA TYR A 387 10.53 1.62 6.52
C TYR A 387 10.29 2.69 5.44
N ARG A 388 9.34 3.61 5.67
CA ARG A 388 9.01 4.70 4.73
C ARG A 388 10.18 5.68 4.57
N GLU A 389 10.86 6.01 5.67
CA GLU A 389 12.06 6.85 5.66
C GLU A 389 13.21 6.24 4.84
N TYR A 390 13.60 4.99 5.13
CA TYR A 390 14.68 4.33 4.38
C TYR A 390 14.30 4.09 2.91
N PHE A 391 13.05 3.71 2.63
CA PHE A 391 12.58 3.53 1.25
C PHE A 391 12.68 4.82 0.43
N GLU A 392 12.22 5.95 0.96
CA GLU A 392 12.32 7.24 0.25
C GLU A 392 13.76 7.74 0.16
N ALA A 393 14.60 7.55 1.18
CA ALA A 393 16.02 7.89 1.11
C ALA A 393 16.75 7.13 -0.01
N ILE A 394 16.43 5.84 -0.20
CA ILE A 394 16.97 5.02 -1.28
C ILE A 394 16.39 5.44 -2.65
N ARG A 395 15.06 5.67 -2.74
CA ARG A 395 14.34 6.04 -3.97
C ARG A 395 14.73 7.42 -4.53
N LYS A 396 15.05 8.37 -3.64
CA LYS A 396 15.51 9.73 -3.98
C LYS A 396 17.03 9.82 -4.16
N SER A 397 17.79 8.76 -3.89
CA SER A 397 19.25 8.76 -4.06
C SER A 397 19.64 8.71 -5.54
N THR A 398 20.66 9.46 -5.92
CA THR A 398 21.32 9.34 -7.24
C THR A 398 22.09 8.02 -7.39
N ASP A 399 22.54 7.43 -6.28
CA ASP A 399 22.95 6.01 -6.21
C ASP A 399 22.15 5.27 -5.11
N PRO A 400 21.09 4.54 -5.50
CA PRO A 400 20.32 3.72 -4.57
C PRO A 400 21.10 2.53 -3.97
N LYS A 401 22.15 2.03 -4.63
CA LYS A 401 22.96 0.88 -4.16
C LYS A 401 23.95 1.33 -3.09
N ALA A 402 24.62 2.46 -3.28
CA ALA A 402 25.42 3.10 -2.24
C ALA A 402 24.55 3.47 -1.03
N LYS A 403 23.35 4.04 -1.25
CA LYS A 403 22.44 4.38 -0.14
C LYS A 403 21.91 3.15 0.61
N VAL A 404 21.69 2.01 -0.06
CA VAL A 404 21.41 0.73 0.61
C VAL A 404 22.61 0.23 1.42
N LYS A 405 23.85 0.34 0.90
CA LYS A 405 25.06 -0.02 1.66
C LYS A 405 25.22 0.82 2.92
N GLU A 406 24.95 2.12 2.81
CA GLU A 406 25.02 3.11 3.91
C GLU A 406 23.96 2.85 4.99
N LEU A 407 22.68 2.76 4.63
CA LEU A 407 21.59 2.66 5.60
C LEU A 407 21.37 1.24 6.13
N LEU A 408 21.52 0.23 5.25
CA LEU A 408 21.14 -1.15 5.54
C LEU A 408 22.36 -2.08 5.73
N GLY A 409 23.50 -1.75 5.12
CA GLY A 409 24.71 -2.58 5.10
C GLY A 409 24.83 -3.48 3.87
N ASP A 410 26.06 -3.96 3.60
CA ASP A 410 26.41 -4.72 2.38
C ASP A 410 25.51 -5.91 2.07
N LYS A 411 24.99 -6.59 3.10
CA LYS A 411 24.09 -7.75 3.00
C LYS A 411 22.90 -7.51 2.06
N TYR A 412 22.36 -6.29 2.03
CA TYR A 412 21.13 -5.97 1.29
C TYR A 412 21.38 -5.37 -0.10
N VAL A 413 22.61 -4.95 -0.41
CA VAL A 413 22.97 -4.36 -1.72
C VAL A 413 22.69 -5.32 -2.87
N GLY A 414 22.94 -6.62 -2.67
CA GLY A 414 22.64 -7.67 -3.64
C GLY A 414 21.16 -7.81 -4.00
N MET A 415 20.24 -7.30 -3.17
CA MET A 415 18.80 -7.30 -3.46
C MET A 415 18.38 -6.26 -4.51
N LEU A 416 19.27 -5.31 -4.84
CA LEU A 416 19.11 -4.33 -5.93
C LEU A 416 19.77 -4.83 -7.24
N SER A 417 19.96 -6.14 -7.38
CA SER A 417 20.31 -6.76 -8.66
C SER A 417 19.16 -6.59 -9.67
N GLY A 418 19.47 -6.10 -10.87
CA GLY A 418 18.47 -5.74 -11.88
C GLY A 418 17.84 -4.35 -11.74
N LEU A 419 18.30 -3.52 -10.79
CA LEU A 419 17.86 -2.12 -10.66
C LEU A 419 18.26 -1.31 -11.90
N SER A 420 17.30 -0.64 -12.54
CA SER A 420 17.47 0.26 -13.69
C SER A 420 17.85 1.68 -13.32
N GLY A 421 17.50 2.11 -12.10
CA GLY A 421 17.66 3.49 -11.61
C GLY A 421 16.53 4.45 -11.97
N ASN A 422 15.68 4.11 -12.97
CA ASN A 422 14.63 4.99 -13.49
C ASN A 422 13.33 4.99 -12.66
N ASN A 423 13.39 4.60 -11.38
CA ASN A 423 12.25 4.51 -10.47
C ASN A 423 11.01 3.76 -11.05
N THR A 424 11.25 2.70 -11.83
CA THR A 424 10.19 1.84 -12.38
C THR A 424 9.50 1.01 -11.29
N VAL A 425 8.33 0.43 -11.59
CA VAL A 425 7.64 -0.51 -10.66
C VAL A 425 8.54 -1.68 -10.23
N SER A 426 9.44 -2.13 -11.12
CA SER A 426 10.48 -3.12 -10.78
C SER A 426 11.47 -2.58 -9.76
N ASP A 427 11.99 -1.36 -9.97
CA ASP A 427 12.94 -0.71 -9.06
C ASP A 427 12.34 -0.51 -7.66
N LEU A 428 11.11 0.02 -7.60
CA LEU A 428 10.36 0.20 -6.35
C LEU A 428 10.13 -1.13 -5.64
N THR A 429 9.90 -2.22 -6.38
CA THR A 429 9.78 -3.58 -5.82
C THR A 429 11.10 -4.09 -5.25
N LEU A 430 12.23 -3.85 -5.91
CA LEU A 430 13.57 -4.23 -5.44
C LEU A 430 13.98 -3.44 -4.19
N MET A 431 13.79 -2.12 -4.20
CA MET A 431 14.03 -1.24 -3.05
C MET A 431 13.16 -1.65 -1.85
N SER A 432 11.84 -1.82 -2.07
CA SER A 432 10.89 -2.26 -1.03
C SER A 432 11.27 -3.61 -0.42
N ARG A 433 11.73 -4.56 -1.25
CA ARG A 433 12.22 -5.87 -0.78
C ARG A 433 13.46 -5.74 0.10
N ALA A 434 14.43 -4.91 -0.31
CA ALA A 434 15.66 -4.70 0.46
C ALA A 434 15.39 -4.08 1.84
N VAL A 435 14.57 -3.02 1.89
CA VAL A 435 14.18 -2.40 3.17
C VAL A 435 13.35 -3.37 4.02
N LYS A 436 12.36 -4.08 3.45
CA LYS A 436 11.59 -5.11 4.20
C LYS A 436 12.49 -6.21 4.78
N ALA A 437 13.50 -6.67 4.05
CA ALA A 437 14.45 -7.66 4.57
C ALA A 437 15.21 -7.13 5.80
N TYR A 438 15.79 -5.93 5.72
CA TYR A 438 16.46 -5.29 6.86
C TYR A 438 15.51 -5.10 8.06
N MET A 439 14.29 -4.58 7.81
CA MET A 439 13.32 -4.31 8.86
C MET A 439 12.80 -5.59 9.55
N ASN A 440 12.78 -6.70 8.83
CA ASN A 440 12.48 -8.02 9.39
C ASN A 440 13.64 -8.56 10.23
N ASP A 441 14.87 -8.45 9.73
CA ASP A 441 16.08 -8.95 10.39
C ASP A 441 16.44 -8.16 11.67
N ARG A 442 16.06 -6.87 11.75
CA ARG A 442 16.39 -5.98 12.88
C ARG A 442 15.23 -5.73 13.86
N TYR A 443 13.99 -5.66 13.39
CA TYR A 443 12.82 -5.21 14.20
C TYR A 443 11.61 -6.17 14.14
N GLU A 444 11.82 -7.42 13.70
CA GLU A 444 10.84 -8.52 13.69
C GLU A 444 9.52 -8.26 12.92
N GLY A 445 9.51 -7.31 11.98
CA GLY A 445 8.29 -6.85 11.30
C GLY A 445 7.60 -7.83 10.34
N LYS A 446 8.08 -9.08 10.20
CA LYS A 446 7.80 -9.95 9.04
C LYS A 446 6.31 -10.18 8.77
N LYS A 447 5.53 -10.55 9.78
CA LYS A 447 4.09 -10.86 9.60
C LYS A 447 3.31 -9.65 9.04
N MET A 448 3.59 -8.46 9.57
CA MET A 448 3.01 -7.20 9.12
C MET A 448 3.44 -6.90 7.68
N PHE A 449 4.75 -6.88 7.40
CA PHE A 449 5.29 -6.54 6.08
C PHE A 449 4.92 -7.55 4.97
N ASP A 450 4.71 -8.82 5.31
CA ASP A 450 4.18 -9.83 4.39
C ASP A 450 2.71 -9.52 4.03
N SER A 451 1.86 -9.21 5.03
CA SER A 451 0.41 -8.98 4.85
C SER A 451 0.07 -7.81 3.90
N VAL A 452 0.96 -6.82 3.80
CA VAL A 452 0.84 -5.64 2.93
C VAL A 452 1.76 -5.69 1.71
N SER A 453 2.22 -6.88 1.30
CA SER A 453 3.07 -7.02 0.12
C SER A 453 2.29 -6.78 -1.18
N GLY A 454 2.74 -5.78 -1.94
CA GLY A 454 1.97 -5.16 -3.04
C GLY A 454 1.71 -3.69 -2.72
N ALA A 455 1.03 -3.42 -1.61
CA ALA A 455 0.61 -2.07 -1.19
C ALA A 455 1.37 -1.51 0.03
N THR A 456 2.66 -1.84 0.18
CA THR A 456 3.43 -1.51 1.41
C THR A 456 3.62 0.01 1.59
N ILE A 457 3.60 0.81 0.52
CA ILE A 457 3.68 2.27 0.60
C ILE A 457 2.33 2.86 1.06
N SER A 458 1.23 2.44 0.46
CA SER A 458 -0.14 2.82 0.83
C SER A 458 -0.43 2.45 2.29
N ALA A 459 -0.02 1.25 2.73
CA ALA A 459 -0.05 0.83 4.14
C ALA A 459 0.80 1.71 5.08
N SER A 460 1.94 2.23 4.61
CA SER A 460 2.73 3.21 5.37
C SER A 460 2.04 4.58 5.46
N GLY A 461 1.17 4.93 4.50
CA GLY A 461 0.27 6.07 4.57
C GLY A 461 -0.81 5.92 5.67
N ILE A 462 -1.45 4.74 5.73
CA ILE A 462 -2.35 4.37 6.85
C ILE A 462 -1.61 4.48 8.19
N SER A 463 -0.39 3.96 8.27
CA SER A 463 0.45 4.07 9.47
C SER A 463 0.80 5.52 9.82
N ALA A 464 1.13 6.37 8.85
CA ALA A 464 1.42 7.79 9.08
C ALA A 464 0.19 8.54 9.62
N ALA A 465 -1.01 8.29 9.05
CA ALA A 465 -2.27 8.82 9.54
C ALA A 465 -2.56 8.36 10.99
N THR A 466 -2.28 7.09 11.28
CA THR A 466 -2.41 6.51 12.63
C THR A 466 -1.40 7.12 13.61
N LYS A 467 -0.16 7.38 13.16
CA LYS A 467 0.90 8.06 13.94
C LYS A 467 0.46 9.47 14.30
N GLU A 468 -0.11 10.22 13.36
CA GLU A 468 -0.60 11.58 13.61
C GLU A 468 -1.78 11.60 14.59
N ALA A 469 -2.78 10.74 14.40
CA ALA A 469 -3.90 10.61 15.32
C ALA A 469 -3.45 10.23 16.75
N SER A 470 -2.47 9.35 16.85
CA SER A 470 -1.84 8.96 18.13
C SER A 470 -1.03 10.11 18.75
N ASN A 471 -0.33 10.92 17.94
CA ASN A 471 0.36 12.12 18.43
C ASN A 471 -0.62 13.19 18.95
N LYS A 472 -1.79 13.36 18.31
CA LYS A 472 -2.88 14.22 18.82
C LYS A 472 -3.37 13.73 20.19
N SER A 473 -3.54 12.42 20.37
CA SER A 473 -3.85 11.80 21.67
C SER A 473 -2.74 11.97 22.72
N ALA A 474 -1.48 11.83 22.32
CA ALA A 474 -0.34 12.03 23.22
C ALA A 474 -0.13 13.50 23.63
N ASN A 475 -0.55 14.45 22.79
CA ASN A 475 -0.55 15.86 23.14
C ASN A 475 -1.74 16.19 24.06
N ASP A 476 -2.93 15.67 23.76
CA ASP A 476 -4.12 15.83 24.60
C ASP A 476 -3.94 15.20 26.00
N TYR A 477 -3.17 14.12 26.14
CA TYR A 477 -2.75 13.61 27.46
C TYR A 477 -1.97 14.65 28.29
N LYS A 478 -1.23 15.57 27.65
CA LYS A 478 -0.42 16.60 28.30
C LYS A 478 -1.19 17.92 28.50
N THR A 479 -2.02 18.29 27.54
CA THR A 479 -2.74 19.58 27.53
C THR A 479 -4.15 19.51 28.11
N ASN A 480 -4.72 18.30 28.20
CA ASN A 480 -6.13 18.05 28.52
C ASN A 480 -7.11 18.89 27.68
N SER A 481 -6.81 19.05 26.39
CA SER A 481 -7.61 19.80 25.43
C SER A 481 -9.08 19.33 25.39
N GLY A 482 -9.99 20.28 25.57
CA GLY A 482 -11.42 20.09 25.32
C GLY A 482 -11.79 20.03 23.84
N ILE A 483 -10.89 20.39 22.93
CA ILE A 483 -11.14 20.45 21.48
C ILE A 483 -10.91 19.08 20.82
N LYS A 484 -11.93 18.61 20.10
CA LYS A 484 -11.93 17.38 19.30
C LYS A 484 -11.38 17.65 17.90
N GLU A 485 -11.99 18.60 17.18
CA GLU A 485 -11.62 18.95 15.81
C GLU A 485 -11.91 20.42 15.48
N ILE A 486 -11.23 20.95 14.47
CA ILE A 486 -11.48 22.29 13.90
C ILE A 486 -11.65 22.20 12.39
N SER A 487 -12.42 23.10 11.79
CA SER A 487 -12.56 23.23 10.33
C SER A 487 -12.75 24.68 9.89
N ILE A 488 -12.20 25.03 8.73
CA ILE A 488 -12.33 26.36 8.12
C ILE A 488 -13.71 26.44 7.45
N VAL A 489 -14.53 27.40 7.89
CA VAL A 489 -15.88 27.67 7.35
C VAL A 489 -15.95 28.95 6.51
N SER A 490 -14.99 29.86 6.71
CA SER A 490 -14.77 31.01 5.82
C SER A 490 -13.29 31.17 5.50
N PRO A 491 -12.91 31.41 4.22
CA PRO A 491 -13.77 31.41 3.04
C PRO A 491 -14.15 29.98 2.60
N LYS A 492 -15.36 29.80 2.04
CA LYS A 492 -15.86 28.49 1.56
C LYS A 492 -14.91 27.80 0.56
N SER A 493 -14.13 28.57 -0.20
CA SER A 493 -13.14 28.12 -1.19
C SER A 493 -11.87 27.49 -0.60
N LYS A 494 -11.62 27.65 0.71
CA LYS A 494 -10.33 27.37 1.38
C LYS A 494 -9.13 27.98 0.63
N ALA A 495 -9.31 29.20 0.13
CA ALA A 495 -8.29 29.99 -0.53
C ALA A 495 -8.31 31.44 -0.02
N VAL A 496 -7.14 31.97 0.34
CA VAL A 496 -6.91 33.39 0.66
C VAL A 496 -6.11 33.98 -0.51
N GLU A 497 -6.65 35.00 -1.16
CA GLU A 497 -6.04 35.64 -2.33
C GLU A 497 -5.21 36.86 -1.91
N VAL A 498 -3.99 36.94 -2.43
CA VAL A 498 -3.00 37.98 -2.10
C VAL A 498 -2.41 38.54 -3.38
N ASN A 499 -2.46 39.86 -3.53
CA ASN A 499 -1.80 40.54 -4.64
C ASN A 499 -0.28 40.46 -4.50
N THR A 500 0.44 40.19 -5.58
CA THR A 500 1.91 40.10 -5.60
C THR A 500 2.55 41.33 -4.96
N GLY A 501 3.38 41.12 -3.93
CA GLY A 501 4.04 42.19 -3.18
C GLY A 501 3.17 42.90 -2.13
N SER A 502 1.89 42.52 -1.99
CA SER A 502 1.01 42.98 -0.91
C SER A 502 1.10 42.07 0.32
N PRO A 503 0.82 42.58 1.53
CA PRO A 503 0.72 41.74 2.73
C PRO A 503 -0.48 40.79 2.68
N VAL A 504 -0.38 39.65 3.37
CA VAL A 504 -1.50 38.70 3.53
C VAL A 504 -2.55 39.22 4.53
N ASP A 505 -3.83 39.07 4.15
CA ASP A 505 -5.00 39.42 4.97
C ASP A 505 -5.78 38.15 5.35
N PHE A 506 -5.81 37.84 6.64
CA PHE A 506 -6.53 36.72 7.23
C PHE A 506 -7.84 37.11 7.90
N SER A 507 -8.25 38.39 7.85
CA SER A 507 -9.43 38.91 8.57
C SER A 507 -10.74 38.19 8.22
N ASN A 508 -10.83 37.65 7.00
CA ASN A 508 -11.98 36.88 6.51
C ASN A 508 -11.99 35.40 6.95
N LEU A 509 -10.96 34.92 7.65
CA LEU A 509 -10.93 33.55 8.17
C LEU A 509 -11.91 33.37 9.33
N LYS A 510 -12.72 32.31 9.24
CA LYS A 510 -13.50 31.77 10.35
C LYS A 510 -13.29 30.28 10.46
N VAL A 511 -13.14 29.81 11.69
CA VAL A 511 -12.96 28.40 12.02
C VAL A 511 -14.06 27.94 12.95
N LYS A 512 -14.76 26.88 12.54
CA LYS A 512 -15.62 26.11 13.42
C LYS A 512 -14.76 25.24 14.31
N VAL A 513 -14.98 25.34 15.61
CA VAL A 513 -14.32 24.55 16.65
C VAL A 513 -15.34 23.60 17.27
N VAL A 514 -15.02 22.31 17.31
CA VAL A 514 -15.87 21.26 17.87
C VAL A 514 -15.20 20.69 19.12
N LYS A 515 -15.92 20.72 20.24
CA LYS A 515 -15.46 20.20 21.54
C LYS A 515 -15.73 18.70 21.67
N ARG A 516 -15.07 18.05 22.64
CA ARG A 516 -15.23 16.62 22.93
C ARG A 516 -16.63 16.23 23.45
N ASP A 517 -17.35 17.19 24.03
CA ASP A 517 -18.76 17.06 24.43
C ASP A 517 -19.76 17.21 23.26
N GLY A 518 -19.28 17.56 22.06
CA GLY A 518 -20.11 17.82 20.88
C GLY A 518 -20.55 19.27 20.70
N THR A 519 -20.22 20.17 21.64
CA THR A 519 -20.51 21.60 21.51
C THR A 519 -19.69 22.21 20.37
N GLU A 520 -20.33 23.06 19.57
CA GLU A 520 -19.71 23.72 18.43
C GLU A 520 -19.70 25.24 18.62
N SER A 521 -18.66 25.92 18.13
CA SER A 521 -18.54 27.39 18.15
C SER A 521 -17.74 27.88 16.95
N GLU A 522 -18.18 28.95 16.29
CA GLU A 522 -17.34 29.67 15.32
C GLU A 522 -16.40 30.65 16.02
N VAL A 523 -15.16 30.69 15.56
CA VAL A 523 -14.11 31.63 15.99
C VAL A 523 -13.71 32.45 14.76
N ALA A 524 -13.80 33.77 14.85
CA ALA A 524 -13.31 34.68 13.82
C ALA A 524 -11.82 34.96 14.01
N TRP A 525 -11.12 35.41 12.96
CA TRP A 525 -9.68 35.71 12.99
C TRP A 525 -9.22 36.46 14.25
N ASN A 526 -9.93 37.52 14.65
CA ASN A 526 -9.59 38.36 15.81
C ASN A 526 -9.50 37.56 17.13
N ASP A 527 -10.23 36.46 17.25
CA ASP A 527 -10.31 35.62 18.45
C ASP A 527 -9.42 34.37 18.37
N PHE A 528 -8.65 34.19 17.27
CA PHE A 528 -7.83 32.99 17.04
C PHE A 528 -6.86 32.73 18.19
N GLU A 529 -6.06 33.73 18.59
CA GLU A 529 -5.04 33.53 19.63
C GLU A 529 -5.66 33.17 20.99
N ALA A 530 -6.74 33.86 21.38
CA ALA A 530 -7.48 33.59 22.61
C ALA A 530 -8.08 32.17 22.64
N ASN A 531 -8.44 31.63 21.47
CA ASN A 531 -8.91 30.24 21.30
C ASN A 531 -7.79 29.25 20.94
N GLY A 532 -6.52 29.63 21.13
CA GLY A 532 -5.36 28.75 20.92
C GLY A 532 -5.10 28.36 19.46
N LEU A 533 -5.69 29.07 18.49
CA LEU A 533 -5.46 28.88 17.06
C LEU A 533 -4.20 29.63 16.60
N SER A 534 -3.66 29.22 15.47
CA SER A 534 -2.54 29.85 14.76
C SER A 534 -2.47 29.35 13.31
N ILE A 535 -1.78 30.08 12.42
CA ILE A 535 -1.58 29.69 11.02
C ILE A 535 -0.12 29.29 10.82
N THR A 536 0.12 28.17 10.13
CA THR A 536 1.47 27.78 9.69
C THR A 536 1.48 27.35 8.21
N ASP A 537 2.66 27.33 7.60
CA ASP A 537 2.89 26.61 6.34
C ASP A 537 2.95 25.08 6.53
N GLU A 538 3.26 24.32 5.47
CA GLU A 538 3.45 22.86 5.54
C GLU A 538 4.52 22.45 6.56
N ASP A 539 5.69 23.12 6.53
CA ASP A 539 6.86 22.83 7.36
C ASP A 539 6.64 23.17 8.85
N GLY A 540 5.71 24.07 9.15
CA GLY A 540 5.31 24.46 10.50
C GLY A 540 5.76 25.85 10.94
N ASN A 541 6.30 26.66 10.03
CA ASN A 541 6.63 28.06 10.32
C ASN A 541 5.34 28.88 10.42
N ALA A 542 5.28 29.80 11.38
CA ALA A 542 4.12 30.67 11.53
C ALA A 542 3.97 31.63 10.33
N ILE A 543 2.73 31.86 9.89
CA ILE A 543 2.40 32.93 8.92
C ILE A 543 1.56 33.97 9.65
N GLU A 544 2.13 35.14 9.89
CA GLU A 544 1.46 36.22 10.62
C GLU A 544 0.59 37.06 9.66
N ASN A 545 -0.56 37.54 10.14
CA ASN A 545 -1.38 38.48 9.40
C ASN A 545 -0.61 39.78 9.15
N GLY A 546 -0.59 40.28 7.91
CA GLY A 546 0.27 41.39 7.50
C GLY A 546 1.64 40.98 6.93
N SER A 547 2.00 39.69 6.92
CA SER A 547 3.27 39.22 6.33
C SER A 547 3.35 39.50 4.83
N ASP A 548 4.51 39.97 4.35
CA ASP A 548 4.75 40.26 2.92
C ASP A 548 5.07 39.04 2.04
N LEU A 549 5.05 37.83 2.64
CA LEU A 549 5.28 36.52 2.03
C LEU A 549 6.63 36.34 1.31
N LYS A 550 7.60 37.27 1.42
CA LYS A 550 8.88 37.19 0.69
C LYS A 550 9.68 35.91 0.95
N ALA A 551 9.53 35.32 2.14
CA ALA A 551 10.14 34.03 2.50
C ALA A 551 9.74 32.86 1.57
N TYR A 552 8.63 33.00 0.83
CA TYR A 552 8.13 31.98 -0.09
C TYR A 552 8.59 32.17 -1.55
N GLY A 553 9.22 33.30 -1.89
CA GLY A 553 9.69 33.61 -3.25
C GLY A 553 8.54 33.66 -4.27
N ASP A 554 8.82 33.27 -5.52
CA ASP A 554 7.86 33.31 -6.65
C ASP A 554 6.75 32.23 -6.59
N LYS A 555 6.45 31.68 -5.40
CA LYS A 555 5.40 30.66 -5.20
C LYS A 555 4.00 31.27 -5.37
N LYS A 556 3.40 31.05 -6.55
CA LYS A 556 1.98 31.38 -6.83
C LYS A 556 0.97 30.69 -5.92
N VAL A 557 1.35 29.57 -5.28
CA VAL A 557 0.53 28.86 -4.29
C VAL A 557 1.41 28.51 -3.10
N ILE A 558 1.02 29.02 -1.93
CA ILE A 558 1.58 28.63 -0.63
C ILE A 558 0.48 27.83 0.06
N LYS A 559 0.77 26.60 0.49
CA LYS A 559 -0.18 25.83 1.31
C LYS A 559 0.01 26.21 2.77
N ALA A 560 -1.11 26.42 3.47
CA ALA A 560 -1.13 26.77 4.87
C ALA A 560 -2.14 25.89 5.62
N LYS A 561 -2.05 25.88 6.94
CA LYS A 561 -3.01 25.22 7.84
C LYS A 561 -3.37 26.17 8.98
N VAL A 562 -4.63 26.21 9.38
CA VAL A 562 -4.99 26.71 10.72
C VAL A 562 -4.86 25.54 11.67
N ILE A 563 -4.15 25.70 12.78
CA ILE A 563 -3.90 24.66 13.79
C ILE A 563 -4.24 25.14 15.20
N HIS A 564 -4.94 24.31 15.97
CA HIS A 564 -5.18 24.49 17.39
C HIS A 564 -4.03 23.91 18.21
N LYS A 565 -3.29 24.80 18.90
CA LYS A 565 -2.02 24.51 19.60
C LYS A 565 -2.12 23.36 20.62
N GLN A 566 -3.27 23.18 21.29
CA GLN A 566 -3.40 22.17 22.36
C GLN A 566 -3.90 20.78 21.89
N SER A 567 -4.76 20.68 20.89
CA SER A 567 -5.21 19.38 20.34
C SER A 567 -4.40 18.90 19.14
N LEU A 568 -3.61 19.79 18.52
CA LEU A 568 -2.96 19.59 17.22
C LEU A 568 -3.97 19.22 16.11
N SER A 569 -5.26 19.55 16.29
CA SER A 569 -6.24 19.53 15.19
C SER A 569 -5.98 20.72 14.27
N TYR A 570 -6.12 20.49 12.97
CA TYR A 570 -5.86 21.49 11.94
C TYR A 570 -6.79 21.28 10.74
N ASP A 571 -6.92 22.32 9.93
CA ASP A 571 -7.54 22.26 8.60
C ASP A 571 -6.69 23.08 7.61
N ASN A 572 -6.61 22.60 6.37
CA ASN A 572 -5.71 23.10 5.35
C ASN A 572 -6.40 24.11 4.43
N PHE A 573 -5.65 25.11 3.97
CA PHE A 573 -6.08 26.08 2.97
C PHE A 573 -4.90 26.50 2.07
N ARG A 574 -5.20 27.28 1.03
CA ARG A 574 -4.21 27.84 0.10
C ARG A 574 -4.12 29.35 0.30
N ILE A 575 -2.92 29.90 0.25
CA ILE A 575 -2.68 31.31 -0.02
C ILE A 575 -2.27 31.38 -1.50
N LEU A 576 -3.04 32.11 -2.30
CA LEU A 576 -2.84 32.26 -3.73
C LEU A 576 -2.20 33.63 -3.99
N VAL A 577 -1.03 33.64 -4.64
CA VAL A 577 -0.24 34.86 -4.88
C VAL A 577 -0.27 35.19 -6.37
N GLY A 578 -0.76 36.38 -6.71
CA GLY A 578 -1.09 36.73 -8.09
C GLY A 578 -1.68 38.12 -8.24
N ARG A 579 -2.71 38.27 -9.07
CA ARG A 579 -3.41 39.53 -9.33
C ARG A 579 -4.90 39.31 -9.10
N TYR A 580 -5.46 39.92 -8.06
CA TYR A 580 -6.80 39.66 -7.52
C TYR A 580 -7.49 40.96 -7.12
N SER A 581 -8.82 41.00 -7.19
CA SER A 581 -9.62 42.14 -6.69
C SER A 581 -10.86 41.63 -5.97
N LYS A 582 -11.12 42.17 -4.77
CA LYS A 582 -12.38 41.95 -4.03
C LYS A 582 -13.55 42.73 -4.66
N ASP A 583 -13.25 43.75 -5.47
CA ASP A 583 -14.20 44.48 -6.29
C ASP A 583 -14.38 43.75 -7.65
N TYR A 584 -15.26 42.76 -7.69
CA TYR A 584 -15.54 41.97 -8.90
C TYR A 584 -16.53 42.67 -9.83
N ILE A 585 -16.50 42.32 -11.11
CA ILE A 585 -17.41 42.87 -12.12
C ILE A 585 -18.82 42.29 -11.93
N VAL A 586 -19.83 43.15 -11.96
CA VAL A 586 -21.25 42.82 -11.73
C VAL A 586 -22.16 43.25 -12.88
N GLY A 587 -21.71 44.15 -13.76
CA GLY A 587 -22.50 44.64 -14.89
C GLY A 587 -21.68 44.97 -16.13
N LEU A 588 -22.36 45.05 -17.25
CA LEU A 588 -21.87 45.62 -18.51
C LEU A 588 -22.85 46.72 -18.94
N GLU A 589 -22.32 47.90 -19.24
CA GLU A 589 -23.06 49.05 -19.76
C GLU A 589 -22.61 49.34 -21.20
N TYR A 590 -23.54 49.73 -22.07
CA TYR A 590 -23.28 50.08 -23.47
C TYR A 590 -23.95 51.41 -23.86
N SER A 591 -23.40 52.10 -24.86
CA SER A 591 -23.88 53.43 -25.28
C SER A 591 -23.54 53.76 -26.73
N LYS A 592 -24.43 54.48 -27.42
CA LYS A 592 -24.22 54.98 -28.78
C LYS A 592 -23.37 56.26 -28.83
N ASP A 593 -23.56 57.16 -27.87
CA ASP A 593 -22.94 58.50 -27.83
C ASP A 593 -21.96 58.69 -26.66
N GLY A 594 -22.13 57.94 -25.57
CA GLY A 594 -21.45 58.11 -24.28
C GLY A 594 -22.22 59.01 -23.30
N ALA A 595 -23.36 59.59 -23.70
CA ALA A 595 -24.24 60.40 -22.85
C ALA A 595 -25.37 59.56 -22.26
N LYS A 596 -26.04 58.73 -23.08
CA LYS A 596 -27.03 57.74 -22.61
C LYS A 596 -26.40 56.35 -22.53
N TRP A 597 -26.40 55.76 -21.35
CA TRP A 597 -25.91 54.39 -21.14
C TRP A 597 -27.07 53.44 -20.83
N TYR A 598 -26.97 52.21 -21.30
CA TYR A 598 -27.94 51.14 -21.10
C TYR A 598 -27.24 49.94 -20.47
N LYS A 599 -27.90 49.23 -19.54
CA LYS A 599 -27.40 47.98 -18.97
C LYS A 599 -27.66 46.84 -19.97
N ALA A 600 -26.73 45.91 -20.09
CA ALA A 600 -27.01 44.62 -20.75
C ALA A 600 -27.73 43.68 -19.77
N ASP A 601 -28.77 42.99 -20.23
CA ASP A 601 -29.57 42.06 -19.40
C ASP A 601 -28.80 40.79 -19.01
N THR A 602 -27.67 40.51 -19.67
CA THR A 602 -26.80 39.35 -19.42
C THR A 602 -25.34 39.77 -19.36
N LEU A 603 -24.61 39.22 -18.39
CA LEU A 603 -23.16 39.31 -18.26
C LEU A 603 -22.61 37.89 -18.18
N ASN A 604 -21.89 37.44 -19.22
CA ASN A 604 -21.29 36.11 -19.22
C ASN A 604 -20.09 36.08 -18.27
N LYS A 605 -20.06 35.10 -17.37
CA LYS A 605 -18.95 34.84 -16.44
C LYS A 605 -18.06 33.74 -17.00
N ASP A 606 -16.78 33.82 -16.68
CA ASP A 606 -15.79 32.78 -16.98
C ASP A 606 -16.24 31.43 -16.40
N SER A 607 -16.00 30.33 -17.14
CA SER A 607 -16.48 28.99 -16.76
C SER A 607 -15.78 28.39 -15.54
N ASP A 608 -14.56 28.84 -15.27
CA ASP A 608 -13.65 28.25 -14.30
C ASP A 608 -13.53 29.16 -13.05
N ASP A 609 -13.77 30.47 -13.18
CA ASP A 609 -13.82 31.43 -12.09
C ASP A 609 -14.98 32.43 -12.21
N ILE A 610 -16.06 32.18 -11.46
CA ILE A 610 -17.27 33.01 -11.43
C ILE A 610 -17.05 34.47 -10.98
N ASN A 611 -15.86 34.84 -10.48
CA ASN A 611 -15.53 36.24 -10.18
C ASN A 611 -15.03 37.00 -11.41
N LYS A 612 -14.56 36.28 -12.46
CA LYS A 612 -14.11 36.83 -13.73
C LYS A 612 -15.23 36.87 -14.78
N ILE A 613 -15.00 37.71 -15.78
CA ILE A 613 -15.91 37.91 -16.92
C ILE A 613 -15.35 37.21 -18.16
N ASP A 614 -16.21 36.45 -18.82
CA ASP A 614 -15.90 35.76 -20.07
C ASP A 614 -15.56 36.78 -21.17
N ASP A 615 -14.57 36.52 -22.02
CA ASP A 615 -14.22 37.48 -23.08
C ASP A 615 -15.27 37.51 -24.21
N GLN A 616 -16.20 36.56 -24.28
CA GLN A 616 -17.32 36.50 -25.22
C GLN A 616 -18.62 37.00 -24.56
N GLN A 617 -19.04 38.22 -24.91
CA GLN A 617 -20.27 38.83 -24.38
C GLN A 617 -21.38 38.88 -25.43
N VAL A 618 -22.63 38.95 -24.96
CA VAL A 618 -23.82 39.15 -25.81
C VAL A 618 -24.60 40.34 -25.28
N ILE A 619 -24.93 41.28 -26.17
CA ILE A 619 -25.76 42.45 -25.84
C ILE A 619 -26.96 42.46 -26.77
N ASP A 620 -28.16 42.64 -26.21
CA ASP A 620 -29.38 42.90 -26.97
C ASP A 620 -29.64 44.42 -27.01
N ALA A 621 -29.17 45.06 -28.06
CA ALA A 621 -29.22 46.52 -28.23
C ALA A 621 -30.43 46.95 -29.09
N PRO A 622 -30.86 48.22 -29.03
CA PRO A 622 -31.92 48.76 -29.89
C PRO A 622 -31.61 48.60 -31.38
N THR A 623 -32.63 48.47 -32.21
CA THR A 623 -32.45 48.48 -33.68
C THR A 623 -31.86 49.81 -34.19
N SER A 624 -32.02 50.93 -33.46
CA SER A 624 -31.37 52.22 -33.74
C SER A 624 -29.85 52.26 -33.52
N PHE A 625 -29.26 51.13 -33.09
CA PHE A 625 -27.81 50.95 -32.94
C PHE A 625 -27.21 50.14 -34.11
N GLU A 626 -28.02 49.70 -35.10
CA GLU A 626 -27.47 49.13 -36.33
C GLU A 626 -26.61 50.17 -37.07
N PHE A 627 -25.42 49.76 -37.50
CA PHE A 627 -24.39 50.59 -38.12
C PHE A 627 -23.84 51.74 -37.24
N GLU A 628 -23.91 51.61 -35.90
CA GLU A 628 -23.38 52.62 -34.96
C GLU A 628 -22.10 52.19 -34.22
N ASN A 629 -21.27 53.16 -33.83
CA ASN A 629 -20.02 52.92 -33.10
C ASN A 629 -20.29 52.86 -31.58
N VAL A 630 -20.85 51.73 -31.13
CA VAL A 630 -21.21 51.51 -29.72
C VAL A 630 -19.96 51.49 -28.82
N LYS A 631 -20.03 52.23 -27.70
CA LYS A 631 -19.09 52.19 -26.58
C LYS A 631 -19.55 51.13 -25.58
N VAL A 632 -18.60 50.45 -24.93
CA VAL A 632 -18.86 49.44 -23.89
C VAL A 632 -17.99 49.72 -22.68
N ARG A 633 -18.53 49.49 -21.48
CA ARG A 633 -17.76 49.50 -20.23
C ARG A 633 -18.26 48.43 -19.26
N LEU A 634 -17.33 47.85 -18.49
CA LEU A 634 -17.67 46.96 -17.38
C LEU A 634 -17.86 47.77 -16.09
N VAL A 635 -18.74 47.29 -15.22
CA VAL A 635 -19.09 47.93 -13.94
C VAL A 635 -18.84 46.96 -12.80
N SER A 636 -18.11 47.38 -11.78
CA SER A 636 -17.83 46.57 -10.59
C SER A 636 -18.81 46.77 -9.44
N LYS A 637 -18.67 45.93 -8.42
CA LYS A 637 -19.50 45.93 -7.20
C LYS A 637 -19.45 47.27 -6.47
N GLU A 638 -18.28 47.90 -6.41
CA GLU A 638 -18.05 49.22 -5.80
C GLU A 638 -18.44 50.37 -6.75
N GLY A 639 -18.89 50.07 -7.97
CA GLY A 639 -19.38 51.04 -8.96
C GLY A 639 -18.29 51.64 -9.85
N HIS A 640 -17.04 51.14 -9.77
CA HIS A 640 -15.98 51.52 -10.70
C HIS A 640 -16.33 51.08 -12.13
N ARG A 641 -15.88 51.86 -13.11
CA ARG A 641 -16.22 51.69 -14.52
C ARG A 641 -14.98 51.60 -15.39
N TYR A 642 -14.83 50.47 -16.07
CA TYR A 642 -13.68 50.16 -16.92
C TYR A 642 -14.10 50.27 -18.38
N GLU A 643 -13.70 51.35 -19.06
CA GLU A 643 -14.11 51.64 -20.43
C GLU A 643 -13.29 50.86 -21.46
N TYR A 644 -13.96 50.45 -22.55
CA TYR A 644 -13.34 49.73 -23.66
C TYR A 644 -13.59 50.47 -24.99
N THR A 645 -12.53 50.58 -25.79
CA THR A 645 -12.58 51.07 -27.18
C THR A 645 -12.75 49.91 -28.16
N ALA A 646 -13.65 50.07 -29.13
CA ALA A 646 -13.80 49.11 -30.24
C ALA A 646 -12.61 49.17 -31.21
N ASP A 647 -12.14 48.02 -31.67
CA ASP A 647 -10.99 47.93 -32.57
C ASP A 647 -11.33 48.35 -34.01
N GLN A 648 -12.49 47.95 -34.55
CA GLN A 648 -12.94 48.31 -35.91
C GLN A 648 -14.47 48.28 -36.08
N THR A 649 -14.99 49.33 -36.74
CA THR A 649 -16.27 49.41 -37.50
C THR A 649 -17.61 49.20 -36.76
N PRO A 650 -18.74 49.69 -37.34
CA PRO A 650 -19.99 49.83 -36.60
C PRO A 650 -20.82 48.55 -36.43
N VAL A 651 -21.73 48.57 -35.46
CA VAL A 651 -22.51 47.41 -34.99
C VAL A 651 -23.42 46.83 -36.08
N SER A 652 -23.00 45.69 -36.60
CA SER A 652 -23.77 44.82 -37.51
C SER A 652 -23.49 43.33 -37.28
N LYS A 653 -22.42 43.01 -36.52
CA LYS A 653 -21.94 41.66 -36.18
C LYS A 653 -21.20 41.71 -34.83
N LYS A 654 -20.45 40.66 -34.52
CA LYS A 654 -19.53 40.58 -33.37
C LYS A 654 -18.35 41.55 -33.53
N VAL A 655 -18.09 42.36 -32.51
CA VAL A 655 -17.06 43.42 -32.48
C VAL A 655 -16.03 43.12 -31.39
N LYS A 656 -14.74 43.35 -31.66
CA LYS A 656 -13.68 43.30 -30.65
C LYS A 656 -13.50 44.67 -30.00
N TYR A 657 -13.32 44.66 -28.69
CA TYR A 657 -13.10 45.78 -27.80
C TYR A 657 -11.81 45.55 -27.01
N THR A 658 -11.10 46.61 -26.66
CA THR A 658 -9.85 46.59 -25.87
C THR A 658 -9.95 47.62 -24.74
N VAL A 659 -9.51 47.25 -23.53
CA VAL A 659 -9.62 48.12 -22.34
C VAL A 659 -8.77 49.39 -22.48
N VAL A 660 -9.32 50.54 -22.07
CA VAL A 660 -8.68 51.86 -22.26
C VAL A 660 -7.66 52.18 -21.17
N LYS A 661 -8.06 52.02 -19.90
CA LYS A 661 -7.24 52.29 -18.71
C LYS A 661 -7.89 51.65 -17.49
N ASP A 662 -7.04 51.39 -16.49
CA ASP A 662 -7.36 50.77 -15.21
C ASP A 662 -7.79 49.31 -15.34
N GLU A 663 -6.91 48.40 -14.91
CA GLU A 663 -7.12 46.96 -15.09
C GLU A 663 -7.60 46.33 -13.79
N ASN A 664 -8.90 46.11 -13.67
CA ASN A 664 -9.40 45.13 -12.69
C ASN A 664 -9.00 43.71 -13.15
N PRO A 665 -8.32 42.88 -12.35
CA PRO A 665 -7.92 41.51 -12.75
C PRO A 665 -9.11 40.56 -12.97
N ASN A 666 -10.33 40.96 -12.57
CA ASN A 666 -11.57 40.24 -12.86
C ASN A 666 -12.17 40.60 -14.24
N ALA A 667 -11.60 41.61 -14.92
CA ALA A 667 -12.00 42.05 -16.25
C ALA A 667 -10.97 41.60 -17.32
N PRO A 668 -11.40 41.05 -18.47
CA PRO A 668 -10.48 40.64 -19.53
C PRO A 668 -9.92 41.86 -20.27
N GLN A 669 -8.66 41.82 -20.71
CA GLN A 669 -8.02 42.93 -21.44
C GLN A 669 -8.69 43.25 -22.79
N ALA A 670 -9.42 42.28 -23.36
CA ALA A 670 -10.26 42.46 -24.54
C ALA A 670 -11.64 41.82 -24.32
N LEU A 671 -12.65 42.36 -24.98
CA LEU A 671 -14.02 41.80 -25.03
C LEU A 671 -14.42 41.57 -26.49
N PHE A 672 -15.19 40.52 -26.74
CA PHE A 672 -15.71 40.12 -28.03
C PHE A 672 -17.24 40.11 -27.99
N VAL A 673 -17.81 41.29 -28.20
CA VAL A 673 -19.24 41.54 -27.99
C VAL A 673 -20.04 41.15 -29.24
N THR A 674 -20.97 40.21 -29.09
CA THR A 674 -21.93 39.83 -30.13
C THR A 674 -23.24 40.58 -29.92
N PHE A 675 -23.50 41.56 -30.77
CA PHE A 675 -24.76 42.29 -30.74
C PHE A 675 -25.90 41.48 -31.36
N LYS A 676 -27.01 41.38 -30.61
CA LYS A 676 -28.35 41.15 -31.13
C LYS A 676 -29.05 42.51 -31.19
N LEU A 677 -29.90 42.71 -32.18
CA LEU A 677 -30.61 43.99 -32.39
C LEU A 677 -32.10 43.75 -32.33
N SER A 678 -32.77 44.37 -31.35
CA SER A 678 -34.21 44.20 -31.13
C SER A 678 -34.83 45.42 -30.45
N GLY A 679 -36.08 45.72 -30.81
CA GLY A 679 -36.86 46.81 -30.20
C GLY A 679 -36.23 48.20 -30.39
N THR A 680 -36.55 49.09 -29.46
CA THR A 680 -36.20 50.51 -29.41
C THR A 680 -35.40 50.85 -28.15
N GLU A 681 -34.91 52.08 -28.03
CA GLU A 681 -34.26 52.58 -26.80
C GLU A 681 -35.17 52.58 -25.56
N ALA A 682 -36.50 52.61 -25.74
CA ALA A 682 -37.45 52.55 -24.63
C ALA A 682 -37.64 51.13 -24.07
N ASP A 683 -37.24 50.10 -24.82
CA ASP A 683 -37.37 48.69 -24.43
C ASP A 683 -36.14 48.17 -23.65
N LYS A 684 -35.13 49.02 -23.40
CA LYS A 684 -33.85 48.65 -22.77
C LYS A 684 -33.65 49.37 -21.44
N GLN A 685 -32.95 48.72 -20.51
CA GLN A 685 -32.70 49.24 -19.17
C GLN A 685 -31.73 50.44 -19.22
N LEU A 686 -32.25 51.67 -19.08
CA LEU A 686 -31.41 52.87 -18.98
C LEU A 686 -30.61 52.88 -17.67
N VAL A 687 -29.36 53.36 -17.71
CA VAL A 687 -28.54 53.63 -16.53
C VAL A 687 -28.98 54.96 -15.91
N GLU A 688 -29.57 54.89 -14.73
CA GLU A 688 -29.93 56.08 -13.94
C GLU A 688 -28.67 56.78 -13.42
N ASN A 689 -28.21 57.78 -14.16
CA ASN A 689 -27.13 58.68 -13.73
C ASN A 689 -27.65 59.62 -12.62
N ASN A 690 -27.67 59.14 -11.38
CA ASN A 690 -27.81 59.97 -10.19
C ASN A 690 -26.65 60.97 -10.10
N SER A 691 -26.83 62.13 -10.75
CA SER A 691 -25.86 63.21 -10.85
C SER A 691 -25.88 64.05 -9.57
N GLY A 692 -25.69 63.39 -8.44
CA GLY A 692 -25.59 64.00 -7.11
C GLY A 692 -24.22 64.63 -6.92
N ASN A 693 -24.17 65.97 -7.00
CA ASN A 693 -22.95 66.74 -6.81
C ASN A 693 -22.34 66.52 -5.41
N THR A 694 -21.15 65.94 -5.32
CA THR A 694 -20.41 65.74 -4.06
C THR A 694 -18.92 66.02 -4.23
N GLU A 695 -18.53 67.26 -3.94
CA GLU A 695 -17.20 67.50 -3.36
C GLU A 695 -17.21 67.11 -1.87
N ASN A 696 -16.02 66.77 -1.36
CA ASN A 696 -15.66 66.42 0.02
C ASN A 696 -16.07 65.02 0.56
N PRO A 697 -15.21 64.40 1.41
CA PRO A 697 -15.36 63.00 1.82
C PRO A 697 -15.88 62.82 3.26
N VAL A 698 -16.69 61.78 3.50
CA VAL A 698 -17.03 61.28 4.86
C VAL A 698 -17.06 59.75 4.88
N THR A 699 -16.66 59.17 6.02
CA THR A 699 -16.47 57.73 6.30
C THR A 699 -17.78 57.01 6.72
N PRO A 700 -17.80 55.67 6.93
CA PRO A 700 -18.94 54.83 6.53
C PRO A 700 -19.95 54.44 7.63
N GLY A 701 -21.14 53.98 7.21
CA GLY A 701 -22.05 53.17 8.03
C GLY A 701 -23.36 52.79 7.32
N THR A 702 -23.70 51.48 7.33
CA THR A 702 -25.05 50.83 7.36
C THR A 702 -26.29 51.58 6.78
N THR A 703 -27.19 50.98 5.99
CA THR A 703 -27.65 49.55 5.94
C THR A 703 -27.92 49.01 4.53
N GLU A 704 -28.26 47.73 4.42
CA GLU A 704 -28.72 47.03 3.20
C GLU A 704 -30.01 47.62 2.57
N PRO A 705 -30.35 47.20 1.33
CA PRO A 705 -31.43 46.22 1.23
C PRO A 705 -31.04 44.90 0.55
N THR A 706 -31.71 43.83 0.95
CA THR A 706 -31.56 42.46 0.43
C THR A 706 -32.20 42.28 -0.95
N GLU A 707 -31.54 41.53 -1.84
CA GLU A 707 -32.24 40.79 -2.89
C GLU A 707 -31.71 39.34 -2.94
N ASN A 708 -32.61 38.36 -2.81
CA ASN A 708 -32.24 36.96 -2.68
C ASN A 708 -32.05 36.32 -4.06
N LEU A 709 -30.80 36.13 -4.48
CA LEU A 709 -30.43 35.18 -5.53
C LEU A 709 -30.04 33.83 -4.87
N PRO A 710 -30.38 32.68 -5.47
CA PRO A 710 -30.23 31.38 -4.82
C PRO A 710 -28.76 30.99 -4.63
N GLU A 711 -28.43 30.38 -3.48
CA GLU A 711 -27.15 29.67 -3.32
C GLU A 711 -27.11 28.47 -4.28
N VAL A 712 -26.41 28.64 -5.41
CA VAL A 712 -26.08 27.54 -6.31
C VAL A 712 -25.06 26.64 -5.60
N ASN A 713 -25.44 25.39 -5.36
CA ASN A 713 -24.60 24.41 -4.69
C ASN A 713 -23.41 24.01 -5.57
N VAL A 714 -22.21 24.51 -5.25
CA VAL A 714 -20.98 24.21 -5.99
C VAL A 714 -20.45 22.85 -5.53
N ASP A 715 -20.52 21.84 -6.40
CA ASP A 715 -19.98 20.51 -6.08
C ASP A 715 -18.49 20.63 -5.77
N SER A 716 -18.10 20.24 -4.55
CA SER A 716 -16.82 20.60 -3.94
C SER A 716 -15.66 19.69 -4.40
N LYS A 717 -15.70 19.28 -5.67
CA LYS A 717 -14.86 18.23 -6.25
C LYS A 717 -14.25 18.70 -7.57
N VAL A 718 -13.18 18.03 -8.02
CA VAL A 718 -12.48 18.26 -9.31
C VAL A 718 -11.56 19.51 -9.38
N ILE A 719 -11.06 20.07 -8.25
CA ILE A 719 -9.95 21.07 -8.27
C ILE A 719 -8.78 20.75 -7.30
N GLU A 720 -8.27 19.52 -7.38
CA GLU A 720 -6.99 19.12 -6.76
C GLU A 720 -6.05 18.40 -7.75
N THR A 721 -6.37 18.45 -9.04
CA THR A 721 -5.73 17.64 -10.10
C THR A 721 -5.00 18.47 -11.17
N VAL A 722 -4.41 19.60 -10.78
CA VAL A 722 -3.42 20.31 -11.63
C VAL A 722 -2.22 20.75 -10.79
N LEU A 723 -1.16 19.94 -10.82
CA LEU A 723 0.26 20.31 -10.93
C LEU A 723 1.12 19.06 -10.70
N ASP A 724 1.80 18.59 -11.75
CA ASP A 724 2.80 17.52 -11.64
C ASP A 724 4.04 18.02 -10.87
N GLU A 725 4.53 17.23 -9.91
CA GLU A 725 5.93 17.38 -9.46
C GLU A 725 6.88 16.92 -10.58
N PRO A 726 7.95 17.69 -10.90
CA PRO A 726 8.96 17.30 -11.89
C PRO A 726 9.73 16.06 -11.39
N GLY A 727 9.33 14.89 -11.87
CA GLY A 727 9.91 13.60 -11.47
C GLY A 727 8.95 12.40 -11.51
N ARG A 728 7.64 12.60 -11.69
CA ARG A 728 6.69 11.49 -11.90
C ARG A 728 6.88 10.80 -13.27
N PRO A 729 6.99 9.46 -13.34
CA PRO A 729 6.86 8.73 -14.59
C PRO A 729 5.42 8.84 -15.12
N LYS A 730 5.23 9.52 -16.26
CA LYS A 730 3.94 9.58 -16.95
C LYS A 730 3.66 8.25 -17.65
N TRP A 731 2.73 7.47 -17.11
CA TRP A 731 2.24 6.25 -17.75
C TRP A 731 0.98 6.54 -18.54
N THR A 732 1.05 6.36 -19.86
CA THR A 732 -0.11 6.41 -20.75
C THR A 732 -1.09 5.30 -20.38
N GLN A 733 -2.35 5.66 -20.14
CA GLN A 733 -3.41 4.71 -19.83
C GLN A 733 -3.68 3.83 -21.06
N GLY A 734 -3.37 2.54 -20.95
CA GLY A 734 -3.74 1.54 -21.97
C GLY A 734 -5.25 1.30 -21.95
N VAL A 735 -5.87 1.29 -23.12
CA VAL A 735 -7.32 1.06 -23.30
C VAL A 735 -7.54 0.28 -24.61
N PRO A 736 -8.35 -0.79 -24.62
CA PRO A 736 -8.56 -1.81 -23.57
C PRO A 736 -7.49 -2.92 -23.62
#